data_AF-A0A453S1W4-F1
#
_entry.id   AF-A0A453S1W4-F1
#
_cell.length_a   1.000
_cell.length_b   1.000
_cell.length_c   1.000
_cell.angle_alpha   90.00
_cell.angle_beta   90.00
_cell.angle_gamma   90.00
#
_symmetry.space_group_name_H-M   'P 1'
#
loop_
_entity.id
_entity.type
_entity.pdbx_description
1 polymer ?
#
loop_
_entity_poly.entity_id
_entity_poly.type
_entity_poly.pdbx_seq_one_letter_code
_entity_poly.pdbx_strand_id
1 'polypeptide(L)'
;MFPCRIIANLYEFTQRSYSSMQHQCPLSCGLIYHLVFLQRVIGPILPNKEIPLPVHLSEAGQIRWHPVGRTYLWSETHSLSSLLSRESRVGFMKSSVCYPSHPSNDPFRCCVSVEEYTVPSSSSAQKGQYCTDHLNAQPILGNTAPRASKQVLTRTHFIRQVRLSTPLLIKNNLPVCVSLTIDNGGVAHQVSLKEVGTASIYFVDPSNDLGITFHIQDYRSVTIKFPRVESFSNGATSNGLKFSLIETIAFYSNVSKCPFNVMLEKATDAHSGARELCLSVPFLLYNCTDLLLTVTEISYERSGSTLLIPCSFELDGHTRHVLGKNGLSLVSEDPSIQHFASKMPQLDFIDGRSSHSNRRVANNSEHVQKECDGEAKAYMFAPAGHTPPTELSVKLNASVPNSGTETTRRDWSSPFLLVPSSGSTSLTIPQSSTSSAFLIAVTSVPVSTELFGRTKAIAFQPRYVICNACSNDMFYKQKGTRFSKHLSSGQHSFLHWADTARELLVSIRFDGPGWQWSGSFFPDRLGDAQVKMRNSASGVSNMVRVEVQNADIDMHSKKIAGRNNSTTGTILILLSDDKTGFVPYRIDNFSLEKLRIYQQRCESIETIVYPYTSCQYAWDEPCYPHRLIVEVPGERSLGTYSLDVLSDDVHVALPSTPEKAERKFGISVHAEGAIKVIFQGPVAIKI
;
A
#
# COMPACT_ATOMS: atom_id res chain seq x y z
N MET A 1 42.09 -28.79 26.94
CA MET A 1 42.46 -28.38 25.58
C MET A 1 41.15 -28.22 24.82
N PHE A 2 40.61 -27.00 24.75
CA PHE A 2 39.24 -26.76 24.28
C PHE A 2 39.25 -26.20 22.85
N PRO A 3 38.34 -26.64 21.96
CA PRO A 3 38.37 -26.28 20.55
C PRO A 3 37.95 -24.81 20.33
N CYS A 4 38.70 -24.09 19.49
CA CYS A 4 38.20 -22.88 18.87
C CYS A 4 37.12 -23.30 17.87
N ARG A 5 35.91 -22.77 17.97
CA ARG A 5 34.86 -23.05 16.98
C ARG A 5 34.99 -22.03 15.86
N ILE A 6 35.30 -22.50 14.65
CA ILE A 6 35.08 -21.68 13.46
C ILE A 6 33.68 -22.03 12.96
N ILE A 7 32.82 -21.04 12.97
CA ILE A 7 31.53 -21.16 12.33
C ILE A 7 31.74 -20.71 10.89
N ALA A 8 31.74 -21.65 9.95
CA ALA A 8 31.66 -21.33 8.52
C ALA A 8 30.20 -20.95 8.21
N ASN A 9 29.79 -19.77 8.66
CA ASN A 9 28.51 -19.16 8.30
C ASN A 9 28.62 -18.59 6.89
N LEU A 10 28.48 -19.47 5.91
CA LEU A 10 28.03 -19.10 4.57
C LEU A 10 26.53 -18.77 4.64
N TYR A 11 26.18 -17.73 5.41
CA TYR A 11 24.78 -17.39 5.65
C TYR A 11 24.21 -16.61 4.48
N GLU A 12 23.25 -17.27 3.81
CA GLU A 12 21.88 -16.81 3.63
C GLU A 12 21.51 -15.63 4.53
N PHE A 13 21.01 -14.55 3.92
CA PHE A 13 20.37 -13.48 4.69
C PHE A 13 19.08 -14.03 5.31
N THR A 14 18.91 -13.94 6.64
CA THR A 14 17.68 -13.61 7.40
C THR A 14 17.93 -13.96 8.89
N GLN A 15 17.50 -13.19 9.89
CA GLN A 15 16.16 -12.62 10.05
C GLN A 15 16.17 -11.26 10.78
N ARG A 16 15.51 -10.29 10.16
CA ARG A 16 14.45 -9.53 10.83
C ARG A 16 13.26 -9.29 9.90
N SER A 17 12.85 -10.35 9.20
CA SER A 17 11.58 -10.49 8.50
C SER A 17 11.59 -11.86 7.82
N TYR A 18 10.56 -12.67 8.04
CA TYR A 18 10.32 -13.86 7.24
C TYR A 18 9.94 -13.42 5.81
N SER A 19 10.38 -14.19 4.80
CA SER A 19 10.07 -14.09 3.36
C SER A 19 11.04 -13.29 2.45
N SER A 20 12.23 -13.83 2.16
CA SER A 20 12.87 -13.76 0.82
C SER A 20 14.21 -14.52 0.78
N MET A 21 14.18 -15.85 0.77
CA MET A 21 15.34 -16.64 0.34
C MET A 21 15.27 -16.85 -1.16
N GLN A 22 15.99 -16.06 -1.96
CA GLN A 22 16.18 -16.35 -3.39
C GLN A 22 17.62 -16.04 -3.86
N HIS A 23 18.21 -17.08 -4.46
CA HIS A 23 19.44 -17.13 -5.26
C HIS A 23 20.78 -16.85 -4.55
N GLN A 24 21.26 -17.84 -3.78
CA GLN A 24 22.67 -17.95 -3.43
C GLN A 24 23.31 -19.17 -4.10
N CYS A 25 24.53 -19.01 -4.63
CA CYS A 25 25.32 -20.12 -5.14
C CYS A 25 25.87 -20.93 -3.94
N PRO A 26 25.54 -22.22 -3.80
CA PRO A 26 26.08 -23.01 -2.70
C PRO A 26 27.60 -23.14 -2.85
N LEU A 27 28.34 -22.88 -1.77
CA LEU A 27 29.80 -22.97 -1.72
C LEU A 27 30.24 -24.14 -0.85
N SER A 28 31.32 -24.81 -1.26
CA SER A 28 32.04 -25.79 -0.46
C SER A 28 33.35 -25.19 0.01
N CYS A 29 33.61 -25.27 1.31
CA CYS A 29 34.86 -24.84 1.91
C CYS A 29 35.74 -26.04 2.29
N GLY A 30 37.05 -25.95 2.16
CA GLY A 30 38.00 -27.02 2.49
C GLY A 30 39.11 -26.46 3.36
N LEU A 31 39.42 -27.17 4.44
CA LEU A 31 40.51 -26.81 5.34
C LEU A 31 41.75 -27.63 5.02
N ILE A 32 42.86 -26.94 4.80
CA ILE A 32 44.18 -27.51 4.61
C ILE A 32 44.98 -27.23 5.87
N TYR A 33 45.59 -28.25 6.45
CA TYR A 33 46.56 -28.06 7.51
C TYR A 33 47.82 -28.90 7.28
N HIS A 34 48.93 -28.33 7.73
CA HIS A 34 50.20 -29.02 7.84
C HIS A 34 50.33 -29.55 9.27
N LEU A 35 50.11 -30.84 9.46
CA LEU A 35 50.74 -31.53 10.58
C LEU A 35 52.11 -32.01 10.10
N VAL A 36 53.09 -32.04 11.00
CA VAL A 36 54.45 -32.53 10.76
C VAL A 36 54.40 -33.78 9.85
N PHE A 37 54.78 -33.59 8.58
CA PHE A 37 54.79 -34.54 7.45
C PHE A 37 53.48 -35.03 6.78
N LEU A 38 52.31 -34.39 6.96
CA LEU A 38 51.10 -34.70 6.16
C LEU A 38 50.20 -33.48 5.88
N GLN A 39 49.80 -33.31 4.61
CA GLN A 39 48.74 -32.38 4.19
C GLN A 39 47.40 -33.13 4.17
N ARG A 40 46.47 -32.77 5.07
CA ARG A 40 45.13 -33.39 5.11
C ARG A 40 44.06 -32.34 4.83
N VAL A 41 43.21 -32.63 3.84
CA VAL A 41 42.05 -31.80 3.51
C VAL A 41 40.86 -32.32 4.32
N ILE A 42 40.29 -31.46 5.17
CA ILE A 42 38.96 -31.73 5.75
C ILE A 42 37.98 -31.37 4.63
N GLY A 43 37.14 -32.35 4.26
CA GLY A 43 36.29 -32.33 3.07
C GLY A 43 35.38 -31.10 2.92
N PRO A 44 34.61 -31.02 1.83
CA PRO A 44 33.77 -29.86 1.54
C PRO A 44 32.79 -29.58 2.68
N ILE A 45 32.98 -28.45 3.34
CA ILE A 45 32.13 -27.89 4.38
C ILE A 45 31.04 -27.13 3.65
N LEU A 46 29.82 -27.64 3.75
CA LEU A 46 28.63 -27.01 3.20
C LEU A 46 28.28 -25.73 3.97
N PRO A 47 27.48 -24.82 3.38
CA PRO A 47 27.06 -23.60 4.05
C PRO A 47 26.42 -23.84 5.42
N ASN A 48 26.67 -22.92 6.37
CA ASN A 48 26.10 -22.89 7.73
C ASN A 48 26.46 -24.10 8.61
N LYS A 49 27.47 -24.89 8.23
CA LYS A 49 28.01 -25.95 9.09
C LYS A 49 29.10 -25.41 9.99
N GLU A 50 28.89 -25.52 11.30
CA GLU A 50 29.91 -25.22 12.32
C GLU A 50 30.95 -26.35 12.39
N ILE A 51 32.23 -25.99 12.43
CA ILE A 51 33.30 -26.98 12.62
C ILE A 51 34.23 -26.54 13.76
N PRO A 52 34.35 -27.35 14.83
CA PRO A 52 35.35 -27.10 15.85
C PRO A 52 36.75 -27.36 15.28
N LEU A 53 37.62 -26.36 15.34
CA LEU A 53 39.02 -26.48 14.98
C LEU A 53 39.91 -26.57 16.22
N PRO A 54 40.94 -27.45 16.20
CA PRO A 54 42.03 -27.38 17.17
C PRO A 54 42.65 -25.97 17.20
N VAL A 55 43.02 -25.50 18.40
CA VAL A 55 43.53 -24.12 18.61
C VAL A 55 44.74 -23.78 17.73
N HIS A 56 45.62 -24.74 17.47
CA HIS A 56 46.76 -24.54 16.58
C HIS A 56 46.34 -24.37 15.10
N LEU A 57 45.21 -24.96 14.69
CA LEU A 57 44.64 -24.82 13.34
C LEU A 57 43.81 -23.54 13.18
N SER A 58 43.24 -23.00 14.26
CA SER A 58 42.51 -21.72 14.19
C SER A 58 43.42 -20.51 13.94
N GLU A 59 44.73 -20.65 14.11
CA GLU A 59 45.72 -19.58 13.93
C GLU A 59 46.69 -19.84 12.77
N ALA A 60 47.11 -21.10 12.55
CA ALA A 60 48.09 -21.45 11.51
C ALA A 60 47.51 -22.29 10.34
N GLY A 61 46.21 -22.61 10.37
CA GLY A 61 45.57 -23.37 9.31
C GLY A 61 45.38 -22.57 8.01
N GLN A 62 45.09 -23.28 6.94
CA GLN A 62 44.78 -22.70 5.63
C GLN A 62 43.37 -23.10 5.19
N ILE A 63 42.72 -22.22 4.43
CA ILE A 63 41.34 -22.38 3.97
C ILE A 63 41.25 -22.09 2.48
N ARG A 64 40.40 -22.83 1.78
CA ARG A 64 40.06 -22.61 0.37
C ARG A 64 38.61 -22.96 0.13
N TRP A 65 38.02 -22.52 -0.96
CA TRP A 65 36.61 -22.76 -1.28
C TRP A 65 36.40 -22.96 -2.77
N HIS A 66 35.25 -23.50 -3.14
CA HIS A 66 34.77 -23.50 -4.52
C HIS A 66 33.24 -23.59 -4.58
N PRO A 67 32.60 -23.13 -5.66
CA PRO A 67 31.20 -23.42 -5.95
C PRO A 67 30.93 -24.92 -5.96
N VAL A 68 29.81 -25.34 -5.35
CA VAL A 68 29.40 -26.76 -5.38
C VAL A 68 29.17 -27.18 -6.82
N GLY A 69 29.83 -28.28 -7.21
CA GLY A 69 29.81 -28.81 -8.58
C GLY A 69 31.22 -29.07 -9.11
N ARG A 70 31.30 -29.36 -10.41
CA ARG A 70 32.57 -29.61 -11.13
C ARG A 70 32.93 -28.50 -12.12
N THR A 71 32.18 -27.40 -12.11
CA THR A 71 32.34 -26.29 -13.07
C THR A 71 33.52 -25.41 -12.73
N TYR A 72 33.92 -25.33 -11.46
CA TYR A 72 34.99 -24.47 -10.97
C TYR A 72 36.02 -25.27 -10.17
N LEU A 73 37.28 -24.88 -10.30
CA LEU A 73 38.39 -25.37 -9.51
C LEU A 73 38.37 -24.76 -8.11
N TRP A 74 39.12 -25.37 -7.20
CA TRP A 74 39.37 -24.80 -5.87
C TRP A 74 40.03 -23.44 -5.97
N SER A 75 39.63 -22.54 -5.07
CA SER A 75 40.28 -21.26 -4.90
C SER A 75 41.75 -21.41 -4.52
N GLU A 76 42.48 -20.32 -4.63
CA GLU A 76 43.77 -20.19 -3.97
C GLU A 76 43.65 -20.45 -2.45
N THR A 77 44.78 -20.80 -1.86
CA THR A 77 44.85 -21.19 -0.45
C THR A 77 45.12 -19.96 0.42
N HIS A 78 44.17 -19.63 1.29
CA HIS A 78 44.24 -18.48 2.18
C HIS A 78 44.74 -18.89 3.57
N SER A 79 45.78 -18.23 4.09
CA SER A 79 46.26 -18.47 5.46
C SER A 79 45.29 -17.84 6.47
N LEU A 80 44.82 -18.61 7.47
CA LEU A 80 43.96 -18.09 8.52
C LEU A 80 44.64 -16.97 9.31
N SER A 81 45.94 -17.06 9.59
CA SER A 81 46.70 -15.99 10.24
C SER A 81 46.65 -14.66 9.47
N SER A 82 46.68 -14.73 8.14
CA SER A 82 46.56 -13.55 7.26
C SER A 82 45.12 -13.06 7.16
N LEU A 83 44.14 -13.98 7.13
CA LEU A 83 42.72 -13.62 7.18
C LEU A 83 42.35 -12.91 8.50
N LEU A 84 43.04 -13.24 9.59
CA LEU A 84 42.81 -12.73 10.94
C LEU A 84 43.67 -11.51 11.32
N SER A 85 44.70 -11.17 10.55
CA SER A 85 45.53 -10.02 10.86
C SER A 85 44.69 -8.73 10.78
N ARG A 86 44.72 -7.95 11.86
CA ARG A 86 44.03 -6.66 12.02
C ARG A 86 44.70 -5.51 11.26
N GLU A 87 45.48 -5.79 10.23
CA GLU A 87 46.00 -4.77 9.31
C GLU A 87 44.87 -4.29 8.39
N SER A 88 43.81 -3.74 8.99
CA SER A 88 42.65 -3.19 8.29
C SER A 88 42.99 -1.79 7.79
N ARG A 89 43.89 -1.69 6.83
CA ARG A 89 43.92 -0.50 5.96
C ARG A 89 42.72 -0.62 5.02
N VAL A 90 41.93 0.45 4.91
CA VAL A 90 40.88 0.55 3.89
C VAL A 90 41.54 0.25 2.53
N GLY A 91 41.08 -0.78 1.82
CA GLY A 91 41.72 -1.27 0.58
C GLY A 91 42.48 -2.60 0.67
N PHE A 92 42.81 -3.09 1.87
CA PHE A 92 43.47 -4.40 2.00
C PHE A 92 42.44 -5.53 1.87
N MET A 93 41.98 -5.74 0.65
CA MET A 93 40.86 -6.59 0.33
C MET A 93 41.30 -8.04 0.14
N LYS A 94 40.58 -8.96 0.78
CA LYS A 94 40.72 -10.41 0.57
C LYS A 94 39.67 -10.84 -0.44
N SER A 95 39.95 -10.67 -1.73
CA SER A 95 39.17 -11.34 -2.78
C SER A 95 39.74 -12.73 -3.04
N SER A 96 38.94 -13.61 -3.60
CA SER A 96 39.38 -14.94 -3.99
C SER A 96 38.71 -15.38 -5.26
N VAL A 97 39.46 -16.14 -6.06
CA VAL A 97 39.08 -16.57 -7.40
C VAL A 97 39.05 -18.09 -7.47
N CYS A 98 37.95 -18.62 -7.96
CA CYS A 98 37.81 -20.00 -8.40
C CYS A 98 37.82 -19.99 -9.93
N TYR A 99 38.87 -20.53 -10.54
CA TYR A 99 38.98 -20.58 -11.99
C TYR A 99 38.00 -21.61 -12.57
N PRO A 100 37.39 -21.33 -13.72
CA PRO A 100 36.49 -22.27 -14.36
C PRO A 100 37.27 -23.48 -14.88
N SER A 101 36.63 -24.64 -14.90
CA SER A 101 37.20 -25.86 -15.48
C SER A 101 37.23 -25.79 -17.02
N HIS A 102 36.42 -24.91 -17.62
CA HIS A 102 36.38 -24.66 -19.05
C HIS A 102 36.68 -23.17 -19.33
N PRO A 103 37.60 -22.84 -20.26
CA PRO A 103 38.08 -21.47 -20.46
C PRO A 103 37.03 -20.50 -21.04
N SER A 104 35.89 -20.99 -21.52
CA SER A 104 34.77 -20.17 -22.02
C SER A 104 33.90 -19.56 -20.92
N ASN A 105 34.03 -20.04 -19.68
CA ASN A 105 33.23 -19.56 -18.56
C ASN A 105 33.97 -18.45 -17.84
N ASP A 106 33.22 -17.56 -17.20
CA ASP A 106 33.82 -16.51 -16.40
C ASP A 106 34.34 -17.04 -15.06
N PRO A 107 35.41 -16.44 -14.50
CA PRO A 107 35.89 -16.80 -13.17
C PRO A 107 34.84 -16.52 -12.11
N PHE A 108 34.76 -17.38 -11.10
CA PHE A 108 33.90 -17.17 -9.94
C PHE A 108 34.69 -16.52 -8.82
N ARG A 109 34.28 -15.33 -8.38
CA ARG A 109 34.98 -14.54 -7.36
C ARG A 109 34.11 -14.31 -6.14
N CYS A 110 34.73 -14.21 -4.97
CA CYS A 110 34.08 -13.85 -3.72
C CYS A 110 34.94 -12.86 -2.94
N CYS A 111 34.27 -11.97 -2.21
CA CYS A 111 34.88 -11.13 -1.19
C CYS A 111 34.86 -11.87 0.14
N VAL A 112 35.97 -11.82 0.88
CA VAL A 112 36.13 -12.53 2.16
C VAL A 112 36.19 -11.52 3.29
N SER A 113 35.37 -11.70 4.32
CA SER A 113 35.53 -11.02 5.61
C SER A 113 35.55 -12.01 6.76
N VAL A 114 36.16 -11.60 7.86
CA VAL A 114 36.22 -12.39 9.10
C VAL A 114 35.73 -11.53 10.25
N GLU A 115 34.71 -12.02 10.96
CA GLU A 115 34.20 -11.44 12.19
C GLU A 115 34.60 -12.32 13.38
N GLU A 116 34.95 -11.71 14.51
CA GLU A 116 35.35 -12.41 15.72
C GLU A 116 34.42 -12.05 16.88
N TYR A 117 33.79 -13.06 17.45
CA TYR A 117 32.87 -12.95 18.57
C TYR A 117 33.54 -13.54 19.82
N THR A 118 33.57 -12.75 20.90
CA THR A 118 34.00 -13.26 22.21
C THR A 118 32.87 -14.02 22.86
N VAL A 119 33.12 -15.28 23.22
CA VAL A 119 32.20 -16.06 24.04
C VAL A 119 32.65 -15.88 25.49
N PRO A 120 31.82 -15.25 26.35
CA PRO A 120 32.16 -15.12 27.76
C PRO A 120 32.29 -16.52 28.36
N SER A 121 33.43 -16.81 28.98
CA SER A 121 33.64 -18.06 29.71
C SER A 121 32.67 -18.08 30.90
N SER A 122 31.69 -18.96 30.88
CA SER A 122 30.82 -19.19 32.04
C SER A 122 31.68 -19.62 33.23
N SER A 123 31.84 -18.75 34.22
CA SER A 123 32.26 -19.19 35.54
C SER A 123 31.23 -20.20 36.05
N SER A 124 31.74 -21.26 36.65
CA SER A 124 30.98 -22.37 37.22
C SER A 124 29.68 -21.92 37.87
N ALA A 125 28.58 -22.58 37.51
CA ALA A 125 27.31 -22.49 38.19
C ALA A 125 27.50 -22.67 39.71
N GLN A 126 27.36 -21.57 40.46
CA GLN A 126 26.75 -21.63 41.79
C GLN A 126 25.43 -20.87 41.73
N LYS A 127 24.39 -21.57 42.16
CA LYS A 127 23.02 -21.09 42.35
C LYS A 127 22.99 -19.72 43.03
N GLY A 128 22.14 -18.81 42.55
CA GLY A 128 21.63 -17.73 43.39
C GLY A 128 21.29 -16.43 42.65
N GLN A 129 19.98 -16.18 42.52
CA GLN A 129 19.30 -14.89 42.70
C GLN A 129 19.49 -13.71 41.71
N TYR A 130 18.42 -13.49 40.95
CA TYR A 130 17.71 -12.24 40.62
C TYR A 130 18.39 -10.85 40.67
N CYS A 131 18.17 -10.13 39.56
CA CYS A 131 17.75 -8.72 39.42
C CYS A 131 18.78 -7.59 39.13
N THR A 132 18.52 -6.95 37.98
CA THR A 132 18.36 -5.51 37.68
C THR A 132 19.53 -4.50 37.75
N ASP A 133 19.67 -3.79 36.62
CA ASP A 133 19.76 -2.32 36.43
C ASP A 133 21.01 -1.49 36.80
N HIS A 134 21.47 -0.80 35.73
CA HIS A 134 21.86 0.62 35.61
C HIS A 134 23.03 1.24 36.41
N LEU A 135 23.97 1.78 35.59
CA LEU A 135 24.60 3.12 35.62
C LEU A 135 25.69 3.50 36.67
N ASN A 136 26.78 4.03 36.09
CA ASN A 136 27.63 5.16 36.53
C ASN A 136 28.50 5.05 37.79
N ALA A 137 29.83 5.11 37.60
CA ALA A 137 30.73 6.12 38.19
C ALA A 137 32.21 5.87 37.82
N GLN A 138 32.94 6.93 37.43
CA GLN A 138 34.41 6.99 37.43
C GLN A 138 34.94 7.40 38.84
N PRO A 139 36.24 7.75 39.06
CA PRO A 139 37.24 6.87 39.65
C PRO A 139 37.84 7.43 40.96
N ILE A 140 38.41 6.58 41.83
CA ILE A 140 39.26 7.06 42.94
C ILE A 140 40.59 6.31 42.98
N LEU A 141 41.62 7.15 43.04
CA LEU A 141 43.06 6.93 43.09
C LEU A 141 43.50 6.17 44.36
N GLY A 142 44.40 5.19 44.20
CA GLY A 142 45.03 4.50 45.33
C GLY A 142 46.14 3.55 44.89
N ASN A 143 47.35 4.09 44.69
CA ASN A 143 48.58 3.33 44.46
C ASN A 143 48.93 2.44 45.67
N THR A 144 49.01 1.13 45.47
CA THR A 144 50.01 0.27 46.13
C THR A 144 50.46 -0.83 45.16
N ALA A 145 51.78 -1.03 45.09
CA ALA A 145 52.48 -1.86 44.12
C ALA A 145 52.20 -3.37 44.27
N PRO A 146 52.45 -4.18 43.21
CA PRO A 146 51.79 -5.46 43.02
C PRO A 146 52.49 -6.61 43.77
N ARG A 147 51.73 -7.38 44.55
CA ARG A 147 52.12 -8.75 44.92
C ARG A 147 51.51 -9.71 43.92
N ALA A 148 52.38 -10.52 43.32
CA ALA A 148 52.09 -11.53 42.32
C ALA A 148 50.95 -12.47 42.75
N SER A 149 49.75 -12.21 42.27
CA SER A 149 48.75 -13.26 42.08
C SER A 149 48.92 -13.80 40.67
N LYS A 150 49.06 -15.12 40.54
CA LYS A 150 49.04 -15.81 39.25
C LYS A 150 47.77 -15.38 38.52
N GLN A 151 47.92 -14.56 37.47
CA GLN A 151 46.85 -14.36 36.49
C GLN A 151 46.52 -15.75 35.93
N VAL A 152 45.43 -16.32 36.42
CA VAL A 152 44.73 -17.34 35.65
C VAL A 152 44.25 -16.58 34.41
N LEU A 153 45.02 -16.67 33.33
CA LEU A 153 44.62 -16.24 32.00
C LEU A 153 43.30 -16.99 31.70
N THR A 154 42.18 -16.33 31.95
CA THR A 154 40.88 -16.74 31.42
C THR A 154 41.02 -16.63 29.91
N ARG A 155 41.38 -17.75 29.26
CA ARG A 155 41.48 -17.80 27.80
C ARG A 155 40.08 -17.53 27.25
N THR A 156 39.90 -16.33 26.72
CA THR A 156 38.68 -15.90 26.05
C THR A 156 38.41 -16.86 24.89
N HIS A 157 37.22 -17.43 24.87
CA HIS A 157 36.79 -18.25 23.75
C HIS A 157 36.40 -17.31 22.60
N PHE A 158 36.88 -17.59 21.40
CA PHE A 158 36.54 -16.83 20.20
C PHE A 158 35.79 -17.73 19.23
N ILE A 159 34.66 -17.22 18.72
CA ILE A 159 34.01 -17.74 17.53
C ILE A 159 34.44 -16.85 16.38
N ARG A 160 35.07 -17.44 15.38
CA ARG A 160 35.45 -16.75 14.15
C ARG A 160 34.49 -17.13 13.05
N GLN A 161 33.87 -16.13 12.45
CA GLN A 161 32.93 -16.26 11.36
C GLN A 161 33.58 -15.77 10.08
N VAL A 162 33.82 -16.68 9.14
CA VAL A 162 34.31 -16.35 7.80
C VAL A 162 33.10 -16.18 6.89
N ARG A 163 32.95 -15.01 6.28
CA ARG A 163 31.86 -14.67 5.37
C ARG A 163 32.39 -14.52 3.95
N LEU A 164 31.78 -15.24 3.02
CA LEU A 164 31.98 -15.06 1.58
C LEU A 164 30.81 -14.25 1.02
N SER A 165 31.12 -13.08 0.48
CA SER A 165 30.17 -12.13 -0.06
C SER A 165 30.29 -12.03 -1.57
N THR A 166 29.17 -11.73 -2.24
CA THR A 166 29.14 -11.45 -3.68
C THR A 166 29.97 -10.20 -3.99
N PRO A 167 30.88 -10.22 -4.98
CA PRO A 167 31.68 -9.05 -5.34
C PRO A 167 30.83 -7.82 -5.71
N LEU A 168 29.76 -8.04 -6.47
CA LEU A 168 28.79 -7.00 -6.83
C LEU A 168 27.36 -7.55 -6.72
N LEU A 169 26.55 -6.89 -5.90
CA LEU A 169 25.11 -7.12 -5.79
C LEU A 169 24.36 -5.97 -6.46
N ILE A 170 23.44 -6.27 -7.36
CA ILE A 170 22.64 -5.27 -8.07
C ILE A 170 21.17 -5.46 -7.71
N LYS A 171 20.51 -4.40 -7.25
CA LYS A 171 19.09 -4.38 -6.91
C LYS A 171 18.37 -3.40 -7.84
N ASN A 172 17.42 -3.92 -8.61
CA ASN A 172 16.51 -3.13 -9.43
C ASN A 172 15.17 -2.99 -8.69
N ASN A 173 14.94 -1.85 -8.03
CA ASN A 173 13.66 -1.58 -7.38
C ASN A 173 12.71 -0.76 -8.28
N LEU A 174 12.95 -0.76 -9.59
CA LEU A 174 12.09 -0.11 -10.56
C LEU A 174 11.00 -1.09 -11.05
N PRO A 175 9.80 -0.61 -11.39
CA PRO A 175 8.72 -1.39 -12.00
C PRO A 175 8.96 -1.61 -13.51
N VAL A 176 10.22 -1.68 -13.93
CA VAL A 176 10.63 -1.91 -15.32
C VAL A 176 11.88 -2.78 -15.32
N CYS A 177 12.05 -3.58 -16.38
CA CYS A 177 13.25 -4.36 -16.58
C CYS A 177 14.43 -3.43 -16.90
N VAL A 178 15.60 -3.74 -16.34
CA VAL A 178 16.84 -2.99 -16.57
C VAL A 178 17.91 -3.93 -17.10
N SER A 179 18.53 -3.56 -18.22
CA SER A 179 19.71 -4.25 -18.73
C SER A 179 20.97 -3.45 -18.41
N LEU A 180 22.05 -4.12 -18.04
CA LEU A 180 23.31 -3.50 -17.67
C LEU A 180 24.46 -4.09 -18.47
N THR A 181 25.41 -3.25 -18.83
CA THR A 181 26.73 -3.65 -19.32
C THR A 181 27.75 -3.30 -18.26
N ILE A 182 28.45 -4.31 -17.74
CA ILE A 182 29.45 -4.16 -16.66
C ILE A 182 30.83 -4.37 -17.28
N ASP A 183 31.60 -3.29 -17.36
CA ASP A 183 33.01 -3.30 -17.75
C ASP A 183 33.89 -3.48 -16.51
N ASN A 184 34.60 -4.60 -16.47
CA ASN A 184 35.53 -4.97 -15.42
C ASN A 184 36.95 -5.06 -15.99
N GLY A 185 37.62 -3.92 -16.16
CA GLY A 185 39.01 -3.87 -16.63
C GLY A 185 39.18 -4.19 -18.12
N GLY A 186 38.21 -3.82 -18.96
CA GLY A 186 38.25 -3.96 -20.42
C GLY A 186 37.42 -5.13 -20.97
N VAL A 187 36.86 -5.97 -20.10
CA VAL A 187 35.91 -7.03 -20.48
C VAL A 187 34.51 -6.62 -20.04
N ALA A 188 33.59 -6.56 -21.01
CA ALA A 188 32.22 -6.13 -20.79
C ALA A 188 31.25 -7.31 -20.80
N HIS A 189 30.45 -7.44 -19.74
CA HIS A 189 29.42 -8.46 -19.60
C HIS A 189 28.03 -7.83 -19.55
N GLN A 190 27.06 -8.49 -20.18
CA GLN A 190 25.68 -8.02 -20.17
C GLN A 190 24.84 -8.80 -19.15
N VAL A 191 24.06 -8.07 -18.35
CA VAL A 191 23.19 -8.63 -17.31
C VAL A 191 21.80 -8.03 -17.50
N SER A 192 20.75 -8.83 -17.45
CA SER A 192 19.37 -8.34 -17.44
C SER A 192 18.74 -8.62 -16.08
N LEU A 193 18.05 -7.62 -15.52
CA LEU A 193 17.27 -7.73 -14.30
C LEU A 193 15.79 -7.49 -14.63
N LYS A 194 14.94 -8.37 -14.10
CA LYS A 194 13.49 -8.19 -14.10
C LYS A 194 13.09 -7.03 -13.18
N GLU A 195 11.83 -6.63 -13.27
CA GLU A 195 11.19 -5.67 -12.37
C GLU A 195 11.29 -6.16 -10.92
N VAL A 196 11.61 -5.26 -9.98
CA VAL A 196 11.77 -5.57 -8.55
C VAL A 196 12.69 -6.80 -8.33
N GLY A 197 13.83 -6.82 -9.03
CA GLY A 197 14.74 -7.95 -9.10
C GLY A 197 16.09 -7.70 -8.43
N THR A 198 16.78 -8.78 -8.03
CA THR A 198 18.16 -8.73 -7.53
C THR A 198 19.05 -9.68 -8.32
N ALA A 199 20.29 -9.28 -8.60
CA ALA A 199 21.29 -10.11 -9.26
C ALA A 199 22.62 -10.10 -8.51
N SER A 200 23.17 -11.29 -8.26
CA SER A 200 24.50 -11.50 -7.68
C SER A 200 25.52 -11.76 -8.77
N ILE A 201 26.54 -10.89 -8.86
CA ILE A 201 27.54 -10.92 -9.93
C ILE A 201 28.88 -11.39 -9.37
N TYR A 202 29.35 -12.53 -9.86
CA TYR A 202 30.53 -13.22 -9.35
C TYR A 202 31.78 -13.10 -10.24
N PHE A 203 31.67 -12.63 -11.48
CA PHE A 203 32.83 -12.46 -12.38
C PHE A 203 33.60 -11.15 -12.14
N VAL A 204 33.06 -10.26 -11.30
CA VAL A 204 33.62 -8.95 -11.00
C VAL A 204 34.85 -9.08 -10.10
N ASP A 205 35.93 -8.42 -10.50
CA ASP A 205 37.11 -8.26 -9.66
C ASP A 205 36.96 -6.98 -8.81
N PRO A 206 36.85 -7.11 -7.48
CA PRO A 206 36.55 -5.95 -6.65
C PRO A 206 37.78 -5.02 -6.47
N SER A 207 38.95 -5.38 -7.00
CA SER A 207 40.14 -4.51 -7.05
C SER A 207 40.12 -3.51 -8.22
N ASN A 208 39.22 -3.70 -9.20
CA ASN A 208 39.10 -2.85 -10.38
C ASN A 208 38.03 -1.76 -10.20
N ASP A 209 38.21 -0.62 -10.87
CA ASP A 209 37.11 0.32 -11.09
C ASP A 209 36.12 -0.29 -12.10
N LEU A 210 34.83 -0.14 -11.84
CA LEU A 210 33.79 -0.68 -12.71
C LEU A 210 33.14 0.44 -13.52
N GLY A 211 33.06 0.23 -14.84
CA GLY A 211 32.18 0.98 -15.71
C GLY A 211 30.84 0.26 -15.80
N ILE A 212 29.74 0.90 -15.43
CA ILE A 212 28.40 0.29 -15.51
C ILE A 212 27.53 1.14 -16.41
N THR A 213 27.07 0.56 -17.52
CA THR A 213 26.15 1.21 -18.46
C THR A 213 24.75 0.63 -18.26
N PHE A 214 23.80 1.48 -17.89
CA PHE A 214 22.40 1.12 -17.74
C PHE A 214 21.65 1.32 -19.06
N HIS A 215 20.77 0.37 -19.38
CA HIS A 215 19.89 0.37 -20.52
C HIS A 215 18.46 0.14 -20.02
N ILE A 216 17.61 1.15 -20.18
CA ILE A 216 16.17 1.09 -19.90
C ILE A 216 15.46 1.33 -21.23
N GLN A 217 14.42 0.54 -21.51
CA GLN A 217 13.64 0.68 -22.74
C GLN A 217 13.13 2.12 -22.91
N ASP A 218 13.18 2.64 -24.15
CA ASP A 218 12.77 4.01 -24.53
C ASP A 218 13.64 5.17 -24.03
N TYR A 219 14.72 4.87 -23.31
CA TYR A 219 15.71 5.84 -22.82
C TYR A 219 17.09 5.60 -23.41
N ARG A 220 17.88 6.67 -23.51
CA ARG A 220 19.31 6.59 -23.84
C ARG A 220 20.08 5.91 -22.72
N SER A 221 21.06 5.09 -23.08
CA SER A 221 21.93 4.42 -22.13
C SER A 221 22.77 5.43 -21.34
N VAL A 222 22.98 5.16 -20.05
CA VAL A 222 23.77 6.02 -19.17
C VAL A 222 24.89 5.22 -18.53
N THR A 223 26.12 5.72 -18.64
CA THR A 223 27.31 5.08 -18.06
C THR A 223 27.73 5.80 -16.80
N ILE A 224 27.95 5.03 -15.73
CA ILE A 224 28.52 5.49 -14.47
C ILE A 224 29.86 4.81 -14.21
N LYS A 225 30.60 5.37 -13.24
CA LYS A 225 31.73 4.70 -12.62
C LYS A 225 31.38 4.29 -11.20
N PHE A 226 31.75 3.07 -10.85
CA PHE A 226 31.76 2.59 -9.47
C PHE A 226 33.22 2.27 -9.10
N PRO A 227 33.91 3.21 -8.43
CA PRO A 227 35.31 3.03 -8.06
C PRO A 227 35.52 1.88 -7.07
N ARG A 228 36.74 1.39 -7.02
CA ARG A 228 37.22 0.51 -5.94
C ARG A 228 37.22 1.19 -4.58
N VAL A 229 37.24 0.37 -3.52
CA VAL A 229 37.00 0.81 -2.14
C VAL A 229 37.94 1.92 -1.70
N GLU A 230 39.22 1.90 -2.10
CA GLU A 230 40.21 2.92 -1.72
C GLU A 230 39.88 4.30 -2.30
N SER A 231 39.37 4.31 -3.52
CA SER A 231 38.97 5.54 -4.21
C SER A 231 37.58 5.97 -3.77
N PHE A 232 36.68 5.02 -3.54
CA PHE A 232 35.30 5.27 -3.12
C PHE A 232 35.22 5.82 -1.69
N SER A 233 36.06 5.34 -0.77
CA SER A 233 36.07 5.78 0.63
C SER A 233 36.39 7.27 0.81
N ASN A 234 37.08 7.89 -0.14
CA ASN A 234 37.47 9.30 -0.05
C ASN A 234 36.31 10.29 -0.28
N GLY A 235 35.23 9.85 -0.94
CA GLY A 235 34.07 10.69 -1.27
C GLY A 235 32.73 10.19 -0.74
N ALA A 236 32.71 9.06 -0.04
CA ALA A 236 31.50 8.41 0.45
C ALA A 236 31.28 8.65 1.95
N THR A 237 30.03 8.62 2.40
CA THR A 237 29.69 8.67 3.83
C THR A 237 29.99 7.32 4.48
N SER A 238 30.60 7.32 5.67
CA SER A 238 30.93 6.10 6.41
C SER A 238 30.04 5.95 7.64
N ASN A 239 29.51 4.73 7.84
CA ASN A 239 28.82 4.34 9.07
C ASN A 239 29.63 3.33 9.91
N GLY A 240 30.95 3.25 9.67
CA GLY A 240 31.88 2.33 10.32
C GLY A 240 32.04 0.99 9.59
N LEU A 241 30.94 0.37 9.15
CA LEU A 241 30.98 -0.93 8.45
C LEU A 241 30.88 -0.80 6.93
N LYS A 242 30.25 0.28 6.44
CA LYS A 242 29.94 0.50 5.02
C LYS A 242 30.23 1.95 4.63
N PHE A 243 30.73 2.11 3.40
CA PHE A 243 30.76 3.37 2.68
C PHE A 243 29.54 3.45 1.77
N SER A 244 28.85 4.60 1.71
CA SER A 244 27.70 4.81 0.83
C SER A 244 27.75 6.16 0.12
N LEU A 245 27.28 6.18 -1.12
CA LEU A 245 27.09 7.39 -1.92
C LEU A 245 25.76 7.27 -2.65
N ILE A 246 24.94 8.32 -2.57
CA ILE A 246 23.68 8.43 -3.31
C ILE A 246 23.86 9.51 -4.36
N GLU A 247 23.55 9.18 -5.61
CA GLU A 247 23.58 10.11 -6.74
C GLU A 247 22.29 9.98 -7.56
N THR A 248 21.93 11.03 -8.30
CA THR A 248 20.78 11.03 -9.20
C THR A 248 21.26 10.89 -10.64
N ILE A 249 20.71 9.91 -11.36
CA ILE A 249 21.04 9.64 -12.76
C ILE A 249 19.86 10.06 -13.64
N ALA A 250 20.12 10.92 -14.62
CA ALA A 250 19.12 11.39 -15.58
C ALA A 250 19.13 10.52 -16.85
N PHE A 251 18.02 9.83 -17.11
CA PHE A 251 17.75 9.13 -18.35
C PHE A 251 16.97 10.03 -19.31
N TYR A 252 17.55 10.28 -20.49
CA TYR A 252 16.91 11.11 -21.51
C TYR A 252 16.20 10.23 -22.54
N SER A 253 14.90 10.47 -22.73
CA SER A 253 14.17 9.87 -23.85
C SER A 253 14.46 10.65 -25.13
N ASN A 254 14.26 10.00 -26.28
CA ASN A 254 14.26 10.68 -27.57
C ASN A 254 12.95 11.43 -27.84
N VAL A 255 11.89 11.15 -27.05
CA VAL A 255 10.54 11.69 -27.26
C VAL A 255 10.17 12.75 -26.22
N SER A 256 10.55 12.57 -24.95
CA SER A 256 10.29 13.54 -23.87
C SER A 256 11.41 14.56 -23.72
N LYS A 257 11.04 15.84 -23.49
CA LYS A 257 12.02 16.91 -23.17
C LYS A 257 12.51 16.87 -21.71
N CYS A 258 11.78 16.19 -20.83
CA CYS A 258 12.13 16.06 -19.41
C CYS A 258 12.92 14.76 -19.18
N PRO A 259 14.05 14.81 -18.45
CA PRO A 259 14.77 13.61 -18.05
C PRO A 259 13.99 12.82 -16.99
N PHE A 260 14.09 11.49 -17.08
CA PHE A 260 13.66 10.58 -16.03
C PHE A 260 14.80 10.36 -15.04
N ASN A 261 14.62 10.81 -13.79
CA ASN A 261 15.66 10.73 -12.76
C ASN A 261 15.54 9.45 -11.93
N VAL A 262 16.62 8.69 -11.84
CA VAL A 262 16.71 7.49 -10.99
C VAL A 262 17.70 7.78 -9.88
N MET A 263 17.34 7.46 -8.64
CA MET A 263 18.28 7.47 -7.53
C MET A 263 19.12 6.20 -7.58
N LEU A 264 20.43 6.39 -7.59
CA LEU A 264 21.40 5.32 -7.50
C LEU A 264 22.12 5.39 -6.16
N GLU A 265 22.01 4.32 -5.39
CA GLU A 265 22.83 4.12 -4.21
C GLU A 265 23.97 3.16 -4.54
N LYS A 266 25.20 3.64 -4.37
CA LYS A 266 26.42 2.85 -4.38
C LYS A 266 26.82 2.63 -2.95
N ALA A 267 27.08 1.38 -2.59
CA ALA A 267 27.58 1.09 -1.26
C ALA A 267 28.66 0.01 -1.30
N THR A 268 29.68 0.16 -0.46
CA THR A 268 30.82 -0.74 -0.41
C THR A 268 31.08 -1.14 1.03
N ASP A 269 31.16 -2.42 1.30
CA ASP A 269 31.55 -2.94 2.61
C ASP A 269 33.03 -2.64 2.86
N ALA A 270 33.34 -2.03 4.01
CA ALA A 270 34.68 -1.52 4.32
C ALA A 270 35.72 -2.64 4.53
N HIS A 271 35.27 -3.85 4.90
CA HIS A 271 36.14 -4.96 5.29
C HIS A 271 36.37 -5.96 4.14
N SER A 272 35.32 -6.23 3.38
CA SER A 272 35.32 -7.22 2.30
C SER A 272 35.47 -6.58 0.91
N GLY A 273 35.21 -5.28 0.77
CA GLY A 273 35.17 -4.58 -0.53
C GLY A 273 34.00 -4.98 -1.42
N ALA A 274 33.05 -5.78 -0.91
CA ALA A 274 31.83 -6.15 -1.62
C ALA A 274 30.99 -4.91 -1.93
N ARG A 275 30.54 -4.81 -3.18
CA ARG A 275 29.80 -3.65 -3.69
C ARG A 275 28.32 -3.98 -3.82
N GLU A 276 27.48 -3.00 -3.52
CA GLU A 276 26.05 -3.04 -3.68
C GLU A 276 25.61 -1.82 -4.49
N LEU A 277 24.77 -2.06 -5.48
CA LEU A 277 24.20 -1.07 -6.37
C LEU A 277 22.68 -1.17 -6.30
N CYS A 278 22.00 -0.08 -5.96
CA CYS A 278 20.56 -0.07 -5.79
C CYS A 278 19.92 1.06 -6.63
N LEU A 279 19.04 0.68 -7.56
CA LEU A 279 18.26 1.60 -8.39
C LEU A 279 16.88 1.78 -7.78
N SER A 280 16.45 3.04 -7.60
CA SER A 280 15.12 3.36 -7.08
C SER A 280 14.62 4.71 -7.61
N VAL A 281 13.31 4.95 -7.47
CA VAL A 281 12.69 6.25 -7.74
C VAL A 281 12.05 6.80 -6.47
N PRO A 282 11.95 8.12 -6.31
CA PRO A 282 11.35 8.71 -5.12
C PRO A 282 9.85 8.41 -5.02
N PHE A 283 9.13 8.33 -6.15
CA PHE A 283 7.69 8.09 -6.17
C PHE A 283 7.27 7.04 -7.20
N LEU A 284 6.37 6.16 -6.78
CA LEU A 284 5.58 5.29 -7.65
C LEU A 284 4.13 5.75 -7.60
N LEU A 285 3.59 6.14 -8.74
CA LEU A 285 2.22 6.62 -8.88
C LEU A 285 1.32 5.50 -9.37
N TYR A 286 0.17 5.34 -8.72
CA TYR A 286 -0.83 4.34 -9.05
C TYR A 286 -2.17 5.04 -9.31
N ASN A 287 -2.75 4.82 -10.49
CA ASN A 287 -4.07 5.34 -10.81
C ASN A 287 -5.14 4.27 -10.60
N CYS A 288 -5.84 4.36 -9.47
CA CYS A 288 -6.95 3.50 -9.09
C CYS A 288 -8.30 4.16 -9.38
N THR A 289 -8.37 5.07 -10.35
CA THR A 289 -9.60 5.71 -10.84
C THR A 289 -9.95 5.18 -12.24
N ASP A 290 -11.17 5.45 -12.71
CA ASP A 290 -11.61 5.22 -14.09
C ASP A 290 -11.23 6.36 -15.05
N LEU A 291 -10.42 7.31 -14.58
CA LEU A 291 -10.03 8.51 -15.32
C LEU A 291 -8.60 8.38 -15.86
N LEU A 292 -8.33 9.00 -16.99
CA LEU A 292 -6.96 9.26 -17.43
C LEU A 292 -6.42 10.44 -16.63
N LEU A 293 -5.37 10.20 -15.85
CA LEU A 293 -4.77 11.23 -14.99
C LEU A 293 -3.51 11.81 -15.65
N THR A 294 -3.32 13.11 -15.49
CA THR A 294 -2.08 13.80 -15.84
C THR A 294 -1.55 14.53 -14.61
N VAL A 295 -0.29 14.26 -14.25
CA VAL A 295 0.42 14.96 -13.17
C VAL A 295 1.44 15.93 -13.76
N THR A 296 1.54 17.11 -13.17
CA THR A 296 2.62 18.07 -13.45
C THR A 296 3.15 18.65 -12.15
N GLU A 297 4.45 18.89 -12.10
CA GLU A 297 5.06 19.71 -11.05
C GLU A 297 4.78 21.19 -11.34
N ILE A 298 4.57 21.99 -10.28
CA ILE A 298 4.26 23.43 -10.42
C ILE A 298 5.44 24.21 -11.01
N SER A 299 6.67 23.88 -10.60
CA SER A 299 7.90 24.52 -11.09
C SER A 299 8.08 24.36 -12.60
N TYR A 300 7.56 23.26 -13.17
CA TYR A 300 7.68 22.91 -14.58
C TYR A 300 6.42 23.19 -15.41
N GLU A 301 5.39 23.84 -14.85
CA GLU A 301 4.13 24.16 -15.56
C GLU A 301 4.39 24.93 -16.87
N ARG A 302 5.39 25.82 -16.89
CA ARG A 302 5.79 26.57 -18.11
C ARG A 302 6.58 25.74 -19.12
N SER A 303 7.19 24.63 -18.71
CA SER A 303 8.00 23.76 -19.57
C SER A 303 7.16 22.71 -20.32
N GLY A 304 5.92 22.47 -19.88
CA GLY A 304 5.02 21.46 -20.45
C GLY A 304 5.35 20.01 -20.08
N SER A 305 6.23 19.79 -19.11
CA SER A 305 6.62 18.44 -18.66
C SER A 305 5.51 17.81 -17.82
N THR A 306 4.73 16.91 -18.44
CA THR A 306 3.61 16.23 -17.78
C THR A 306 3.78 14.71 -17.84
N LEU A 307 3.32 14.01 -16.80
CA LEU A 307 3.28 12.55 -16.76
C LEU A 307 1.83 12.10 -16.90
N LEU A 308 1.55 11.29 -17.92
CA LEU A 308 0.27 10.62 -18.11
C LEU A 308 0.26 9.31 -17.32
N ILE A 309 -0.83 9.08 -16.59
CA ILE A 309 -1.05 7.91 -15.75
C ILE A 309 -2.40 7.30 -16.18
N PRO A 310 -2.39 6.37 -17.15
CA PRO A 310 -3.56 5.60 -17.56
C PRO A 310 -4.30 4.97 -16.38
N CYS A 311 -5.61 4.76 -16.53
CA CYS A 311 -6.40 4.04 -15.53
C CYS A 311 -5.91 2.59 -15.41
N SER A 312 -5.83 2.09 -14.17
CA SER A 312 -5.44 0.68 -13.93
C SER A 312 -6.57 -0.32 -14.23
N PHE A 313 -7.77 0.17 -14.55
CA PHE A 313 -8.88 -0.64 -15.01
C PHE A 313 -8.89 -0.60 -16.54
N GLU A 314 -8.62 -1.73 -17.21
CA GLU A 314 -8.96 -1.86 -18.63
C GLU A 314 -10.49 -1.79 -18.76
N LEU A 315 -11.00 -0.67 -19.28
CA LEU A 315 -12.34 -0.65 -19.87
C LEU A 315 -12.23 -1.38 -21.20
N ASP A 316 -12.69 -2.63 -21.24
CA ASP A 316 -12.88 -3.33 -22.50
C ASP A 316 -13.78 -2.49 -23.41
N GLY A 317 -13.25 -2.12 -24.58
CA GLY A 317 -13.77 -1.08 -25.47
C GLY A 317 -15.10 -1.40 -26.14
N HIS A 318 -15.74 -2.52 -25.82
CA HIS A 318 -17.01 -2.96 -26.42
C HIS A 318 -18.12 -3.37 -25.45
N THR A 319 -17.98 -3.10 -24.15
CA THR A 319 -19.03 -3.44 -23.18
C THR A 319 -19.29 -2.29 -22.22
N ARG A 320 -20.08 -1.31 -22.69
CA ARG A 320 -20.87 -0.41 -21.82
C ARG A 320 -22.01 -1.12 -21.08
N HIS A 321 -22.08 -2.45 -21.19
CA HIS A 321 -23.01 -3.31 -20.48
C HIS A 321 -22.24 -4.53 -19.98
N VAL A 322 -22.56 -4.98 -18.77
CA VAL A 322 -22.06 -6.21 -18.15
C VAL A 322 -20.67 -6.09 -17.51
N LEU A 323 -20.58 -5.31 -16.41
CA LEU A 323 -19.75 -5.75 -15.29
C LEU A 323 -20.52 -6.90 -14.64
N GLY A 324 -20.01 -8.12 -14.83
CA GLY A 324 -20.61 -9.37 -14.39
C GLY A 324 -20.92 -9.43 -12.89
N LYS A 325 -21.84 -10.34 -12.56
CA LYS A 325 -22.57 -10.58 -11.30
C LYS A 325 -21.74 -10.82 -10.01
N ASN A 326 -20.54 -10.30 -9.89
CA ASN A 326 -19.72 -10.46 -8.67
C ASN A 326 -19.68 -9.14 -7.90
N GLY A 327 -20.86 -8.69 -7.46
CA GLY A 327 -21.01 -7.69 -6.42
C GLY A 327 -20.59 -8.27 -5.06
N LEU A 328 -19.86 -7.47 -4.29
CA LEU A 328 -19.49 -7.62 -2.87
C LEU A 328 -20.07 -8.85 -2.12
N SER A 329 -19.50 -10.04 -2.32
CA SER A 329 -19.76 -11.20 -1.46
C SER A 329 -18.90 -11.14 -0.18
N LEU A 330 -19.05 -10.11 0.65
CA LEU A 330 -18.27 -9.99 1.90
C LEU A 330 -19.05 -9.44 3.10
N VAL A 331 -20.38 -9.40 3.05
CA VAL A 331 -21.20 -9.23 4.26
C VAL A 331 -21.96 -10.52 4.53
N SER A 332 -21.22 -11.56 4.93
CA SER A 332 -21.77 -12.73 5.60
C SER A 332 -20.78 -13.13 6.69
N GLU A 333 -21.26 -13.15 7.94
CA GLU A 333 -20.51 -13.59 9.11
C GLU A 333 -20.15 -15.07 8.99
N ASP A 334 -18.86 -15.41 9.00
CA ASP A 334 -18.32 -16.62 9.67
C ASP A 334 -16.78 -16.59 9.77
N PRO A 335 -16.17 -17.13 10.84
CA PRO A 335 -14.77 -16.97 11.17
C PRO A 335 -13.92 -18.07 10.50
N SER A 336 -13.35 -17.76 9.34
CA SER A 336 -12.24 -18.56 8.78
C SER A 336 -11.30 -17.72 7.91
N ILE A 337 -10.62 -16.76 8.55
CA ILE A 337 -9.43 -16.12 7.97
C ILE A 337 -8.19 -16.83 8.50
N GLN A 338 -7.92 -18.01 7.97
CA GLN A 338 -6.58 -18.57 7.85
C GLN A 338 -6.56 -19.35 6.53
N HIS A 339 -5.48 -19.18 5.76
CA HIS A 339 -5.29 -19.59 4.36
C HIS A 339 -5.85 -18.62 3.34
N PHE A 340 -5.03 -17.64 2.93
CA PHE A 340 -4.65 -17.42 1.52
C PHE A 340 -3.50 -16.40 1.51
N ALA A 341 -2.36 -16.82 2.07
CA ALA A 341 -1.05 -16.25 1.83
C ALA A 341 -0.26 -17.30 1.01
N SER A 342 -0.54 -17.38 -0.29
CA SER A 342 0.22 -18.26 -1.19
C SER A 342 0.05 -17.85 -2.66
N LYS A 343 0.71 -16.75 -3.03
CA LYS A 343 1.32 -16.61 -4.35
C LYS A 343 2.78 -16.18 -4.16
N MET A 344 3.54 -17.07 -3.51
CA MET A 344 4.93 -17.31 -3.88
C MET A 344 4.92 -18.52 -4.83
N PRO A 345 5.82 -18.58 -5.83
CA PRO A 345 5.93 -19.76 -6.68
C PRO A 345 6.35 -20.96 -5.81
N GLN A 346 5.44 -21.92 -5.63
CA GLN A 346 5.82 -23.28 -5.29
C GLN A 346 6.40 -23.92 -6.56
N LEU A 347 7.67 -24.28 -6.50
CA LEU A 347 8.35 -25.08 -7.52
C LEU A 347 8.32 -26.53 -7.05
N ASP A 348 7.47 -27.33 -7.69
CA ASP A 348 7.56 -28.78 -7.65
C ASP A 348 8.80 -29.24 -8.45
N PHE A 349 9.62 -30.07 -7.81
CA PHE A 349 10.70 -30.82 -8.45
C PHE A 349 10.13 -32.01 -9.20
N ILE A 350 10.43 -32.19 -10.49
CA ILE A 350 10.59 -33.53 -11.10
C ILE A 350 11.72 -33.51 -12.13
N ASP A 351 12.51 -34.57 -12.01
CA ASP A 351 13.66 -35.02 -12.78
C ASP A 351 13.57 -34.94 -14.31
N GLY A 352 14.75 -34.84 -14.90
CA GLY A 352 14.94 -34.82 -16.33
C GLY A 352 14.53 -36.09 -17.06
N ARG A 353 14.13 -35.91 -18.31
CA ARG A 353 14.61 -36.71 -19.45
C ARG A 353 14.19 -36.04 -20.74
N SER A 354 15.13 -36.07 -21.68
CA SER A 354 14.96 -35.82 -23.11
C SER A 354 13.67 -36.41 -23.70
N SER A 355 13.01 -35.67 -24.59
CA SER A 355 12.73 -36.07 -25.99
C SER A 355 11.47 -35.39 -26.54
N HIS A 356 11.62 -34.47 -27.50
CA HIS A 356 10.59 -34.18 -28.52
C HIS A 356 11.33 -33.99 -29.84
N SER A 357 11.30 -34.92 -30.81
CA SER A 357 10.19 -35.33 -31.68
C SER A 357 9.60 -34.16 -32.47
N ASN A 358 10.04 -34.04 -33.73
CA ASN A 358 9.39 -33.26 -34.78
C ASN A 358 7.94 -33.72 -35.03
N ARG A 359 6.96 -32.80 -34.99
CA ARG A 359 5.83 -32.85 -35.95
C ARG A 359 5.03 -31.53 -36.04
N ARG A 360 5.20 -30.90 -37.21
CA ARG A 360 4.28 -30.12 -38.05
C ARG A 360 2.96 -29.57 -37.47
N VAL A 361 2.87 -28.24 -37.60
CA VAL A 361 1.72 -27.37 -37.93
C VAL A 361 0.41 -28.08 -38.30
N ALA A 362 -0.66 -27.72 -37.58
CA ALA A 362 -2.00 -27.53 -38.15
C ALA A 362 -2.76 -26.48 -37.32
N ASN A 363 -3.33 -25.51 -38.03
CA ASN A 363 -4.15 -24.41 -37.52
C ASN A 363 -5.41 -24.92 -36.82
N ASN A 364 -5.77 -24.31 -35.70
CA ASN A 364 -7.17 -24.02 -35.33
C ASN A 364 -7.20 -22.85 -34.34
N SER A 365 -8.02 -21.86 -34.67
CA SER A 365 -8.29 -20.67 -33.88
C SER A 365 -9.18 -21.04 -32.69
N GLU A 366 -8.57 -21.23 -31.53
CA GLU A 366 -9.27 -21.12 -30.25
C GLU A 366 -9.01 -19.74 -29.67
N HIS A 367 -10.09 -19.05 -29.36
CA HIS A 367 -10.15 -17.75 -28.72
C HIS A 367 -9.54 -17.90 -27.32
N VAL A 368 -8.22 -17.73 -27.21
CA VAL A 368 -7.53 -17.68 -25.92
C VAL A 368 -8.08 -16.48 -25.17
N GLN A 369 -8.95 -16.75 -24.22
CA GLN A 369 -9.40 -15.81 -23.21
C GLN A 369 -8.13 -15.38 -22.47
N LYS A 370 -7.60 -14.21 -22.83
CA LYS A 370 -6.46 -13.60 -22.15
C LYS A 370 -6.94 -13.26 -20.75
N GLU A 371 -6.60 -14.11 -19.80
CA GLU A 371 -6.71 -13.82 -18.39
C GLU A 371 -5.74 -12.66 -18.12
N CYS A 372 -6.23 -11.42 -18.18
CA CYS A 372 -5.44 -10.23 -17.89
C CYS A 372 -5.09 -10.21 -16.41
N ASP A 373 -3.80 -10.27 -16.09
CA ASP A 373 -3.26 -10.04 -14.75
C ASP A 373 -3.74 -8.67 -14.25
N GLY A 374 -4.68 -8.67 -13.31
CA GLY A 374 -5.51 -7.52 -12.96
C GLY A 374 -4.91 -6.58 -11.92
N GLU A 375 -3.58 -6.45 -11.85
CA GLU A 375 -2.88 -5.64 -10.85
C GLU A 375 -2.66 -4.18 -11.33
N ALA A 376 -2.73 -3.23 -10.40
CA ALA A 376 -2.54 -1.81 -10.70
C ALA A 376 -1.10 -1.53 -11.13
N LYS A 377 -0.91 -0.95 -12.32
CA LYS A 377 0.41 -0.65 -12.86
C LYS A 377 1.05 0.54 -12.13
N ALA A 378 2.30 0.37 -11.72
CA ALA A 378 3.10 1.43 -11.11
C ALA A 378 3.74 2.33 -12.18
N TYR A 379 3.63 3.65 -12.02
CA TYR A 379 4.26 4.64 -12.89
C TYR A 379 5.36 5.39 -12.14
N MET A 380 6.56 5.41 -12.70
CA MET A 380 7.70 6.07 -12.07
C MET A 380 7.56 7.59 -12.18
N PHE A 381 7.67 8.29 -11.05
CA PHE A 381 7.68 9.75 -11.02
C PHE A 381 8.87 10.26 -10.22
N ALA A 382 9.73 11.02 -10.89
CA ALA A 382 10.98 11.52 -10.35
C ALA A 382 11.26 12.94 -10.84
N PRO A 383 10.65 13.95 -10.20
CA PRO A 383 10.80 15.34 -10.60
C PRO A 383 12.26 15.78 -10.54
N ALA A 384 12.65 16.65 -11.48
CA ALA A 384 13.99 17.20 -11.56
C ALA A 384 14.09 18.38 -10.59
N GLY A 385 14.48 18.14 -9.33
CA GLY A 385 14.59 19.24 -8.37
C GLY A 385 15.31 18.88 -7.09
N HIS A 386 15.85 19.90 -6.43
CA HIS A 386 16.35 19.85 -5.05
C HIS A 386 15.21 19.90 -4.02
N THR A 387 13.96 19.97 -4.48
CA THR A 387 12.78 20.05 -3.63
C THR A 387 12.66 18.78 -2.79
N PRO A 388 12.63 18.90 -1.45
CA PRO A 388 12.43 17.74 -0.58
C PRO A 388 11.13 17.00 -0.95
N PRO A 389 11.10 15.66 -0.86
CA PRO A 389 9.89 14.87 -1.17
C PRO A 389 8.62 15.31 -0.41
N THR A 390 8.78 15.91 0.77
CA THR A 390 7.68 16.43 1.62
C THR A 390 7.13 17.78 1.17
N GLU A 391 7.88 18.53 0.36
CA GLU A 391 7.53 19.87 -0.12
C GLU A 391 7.13 19.87 -1.60
N LEU A 392 7.22 18.70 -2.25
CA LEU A 392 6.89 18.54 -3.65
C LEU A 392 5.40 18.82 -3.90
N SER A 393 5.15 19.95 -4.55
CA SER A 393 3.82 20.42 -4.89
C SER A 393 3.50 20.21 -6.37
N VAL A 394 2.36 19.58 -6.62
CA VAL A 394 1.93 19.15 -7.95
C VAL A 394 0.50 19.61 -8.25
N LYS A 395 0.13 19.53 -9.52
CA LYS A 395 -1.24 19.68 -10.01
C LYS A 395 -1.66 18.41 -10.73
N LEU A 396 -2.95 18.09 -10.63
CA LEU A 396 -3.57 16.93 -11.26
C LEU A 396 -4.65 17.40 -12.24
N ASN A 397 -4.63 16.85 -13.44
CA ASN A 397 -5.72 16.96 -14.40
C ASN A 397 -6.29 15.56 -14.64
N ALA A 398 -7.59 15.48 -14.91
CA ALA A 398 -8.29 14.23 -15.20
C ALA A 398 -9.16 14.39 -16.45
N SER A 399 -9.22 13.33 -17.26
CA SER A 399 -10.12 13.24 -18.40
C SER A 399 -10.74 11.85 -18.50
N VAL A 400 -11.90 11.75 -19.15
CA VAL A 400 -12.54 10.46 -19.41
C VAL A 400 -11.84 9.79 -20.59
N PRO A 401 -11.46 8.50 -20.50
CA PRO A 401 -10.88 7.77 -21.61
C PRO A 401 -11.77 7.88 -22.87
N ASN A 402 -11.17 8.17 -24.04
CA ASN A 402 -11.83 8.28 -25.34
C ASN A 402 -12.77 9.47 -25.57
N SER A 403 -12.73 10.54 -24.76
CA SER A 403 -13.33 11.82 -25.19
C SER A 403 -12.50 12.36 -26.37
N GLY A 404 -12.93 12.10 -27.61
CA GLY A 404 -12.24 12.45 -28.87
C GLY A 404 -12.08 13.95 -29.15
N THR A 405 -12.08 14.77 -28.12
CA THR A 405 -11.79 16.19 -28.18
C THR A 405 -10.52 16.43 -27.37
N GLU A 406 -9.38 16.57 -28.05
CA GLU A 406 -8.24 17.29 -27.48
C GLU A 406 -8.67 18.75 -27.25
N THR A 407 -9.41 19.00 -26.16
CA THR A 407 -9.68 20.36 -25.76
C THR A 407 -8.35 20.94 -25.27
N THR A 408 -7.87 21.96 -25.98
CA THR A 408 -6.60 22.68 -25.74
C THR A 408 -6.49 23.30 -24.35
N ARG A 409 -7.55 23.26 -23.53
CA ARG A 409 -7.60 23.74 -22.16
C ARG A 409 -7.77 22.57 -21.20
N ARG A 410 -6.70 22.22 -20.47
CA ARG A 410 -6.74 21.25 -19.37
C ARG A 410 -7.13 21.98 -18.09
N ASP A 411 -8.18 21.50 -17.44
CA ASP A 411 -8.58 21.99 -16.12
C ASP A 411 -7.78 21.28 -15.03
N TRP A 412 -6.95 22.04 -14.32
CA TRP A 412 -6.07 21.50 -13.29
C TRP A 412 -6.67 21.67 -11.90
N SER A 413 -6.35 20.75 -10.99
CA SER A 413 -6.61 20.92 -9.56
C SER A 413 -5.90 22.16 -9.01
N SER A 414 -6.33 22.59 -7.83
CA SER A 414 -5.46 23.42 -7.00
C SER A 414 -4.14 22.67 -6.70
N PRO A 415 -3.02 23.39 -6.56
CA PRO A 415 -1.78 22.85 -6.00
C PRO A 415 -1.99 22.02 -4.74
N PHE A 416 -1.33 20.86 -4.65
CA PHE A 416 -1.31 20.04 -3.44
C PHE A 416 0.05 19.37 -3.26
N LEU A 417 0.37 19.03 -2.01
CA LEU A 417 1.57 18.26 -1.69
C LEU A 417 1.37 16.81 -2.13
N LEU A 418 2.29 16.28 -2.95
CA LEU A 418 2.20 14.90 -3.44
C LEU A 418 2.22 13.88 -2.28
N VAL A 419 2.93 14.22 -1.20
CA VAL A 419 2.95 13.45 0.05
C VAL A 419 2.17 14.21 1.12
N PRO A 420 0.93 13.82 1.42
CA PRO A 420 0.14 14.46 2.47
C PRO A 420 0.72 14.20 3.86
N SER A 421 0.74 15.20 4.73
CA SER A 421 1.21 15.06 6.12
C SER A 421 0.31 14.15 6.96
N SER A 422 -0.99 14.11 6.67
CA SER A 422 -2.01 13.25 7.27
C SER A 422 -2.04 11.82 6.70
N GLY A 423 -1.16 11.49 5.74
CA GLY A 423 -1.19 10.21 5.01
C GLY A 423 -2.14 10.20 3.80
N SER A 424 -3.25 10.94 3.85
CA SER A 424 -4.16 11.14 2.72
C SER A 424 -4.68 12.57 2.59
N THR A 425 -5.02 12.99 1.38
CA THR A 425 -5.71 14.25 1.07
C THR A 425 -6.79 14.05 0.00
N SER A 426 -7.79 14.92 -0.05
CA SER A 426 -8.82 14.92 -1.09
C SER A 426 -8.65 16.09 -2.04
N LEU A 427 -8.86 15.84 -3.33
CA LEU A 427 -8.69 16.79 -4.41
C LEU A 427 -9.96 16.93 -5.24
N THR A 428 -10.20 18.16 -5.66
CA THR A 428 -11.26 18.53 -6.60
C THR A 428 -10.62 19.03 -7.88
N ILE A 429 -10.91 18.37 -9.00
CA ILE A 429 -10.46 18.77 -10.34
C ILE A 429 -11.66 19.35 -11.08
N PRO A 430 -11.70 20.68 -11.34
CA PRO A 430 -12.83 21.29 -12.03
C PRO A 430 -12.93 20.83 -13.48
N GLN A 431 -14.12 20.94 -14.05
CA GLN A 431 -14.42 20.79 -15.47
C GLN A 431 -15.11 22.07 -15.93
N SER A 432 -14.32 22.99 -16.47
CA SER A 432 -14.74 24.36 -16.81
C SER A 432 -15.86 24.41 -17.86
N SER A 433 -16.02 23.35 -18.66
CA SER A 433 -17.07 23.26 -19.69
C SER A 433 -18.46 22.95 -19.12
N THR A 434 -18.54 22.34 -17.92
CA THR A 434 -19.79 21.76 -17.38
C THR A 434 -20.12 22.20 -15.96
N SER A 435 -19.30 23.05 -15.32
CA SER A 435 -19.42 23.38 -13.88
C SER A 435 -19.39 22.14 -12.97
N SER A 436 -18.86 21.03 -13.46
CA SER A 436 -18.69 19.79 -12.70
C SER A 436 -17.26 19.66 -12.20
N ALA A 437 -16.99 18.69 -11.32
CA ALA A 437 -15.64 18.39 -10.86
C ALA A 437 -15.46 16.91 -10.55
N PHE A 438 -14.27 16.39 -10.86
CA PHE A 438 -13.84 15.06 -10.41
C PHE A 438 -13.31 15.15 -8.99
N LEU A 439 -13.62 14.12 -8.20
CA LEU A 439 -13.27 14.03 -6.78
C LEU A 439 -12.36 12.82 -6.59
N ILE A 440 -11.12 13.08 -6.16
CA ILE A 440 -10.05 12.09 -6.06
C ILE A 440 -9.46 12.16 -4.66
N ALA A 441 -9.22 11.00 -4.04
CA ALA A 441 -8.40 10.87 -2.86
C ALA A 441 -6.96 10.53 -3.27
N VAL A 442 -5.99 11.13 -2.59
CA VAL A 442 -4.56 10.83 -2.79
C VAL A 442 -4.01 10.32 -1.48
N THR A 443 -3.46 9.11 -1.53
CA THR A 443 -2.91 8.42 -0.36
C THR A 443 -1.44 8.14 -0.57
N SER A 444 -0.61 8.46 0.43
CA SER A 444 0.79 8.06 0.46
C SER A 444 0.97 6.83 1.33
N VAL A 445 1.44 5.74 0.73
CA VAL A 445 1.73 4.48 1.40
C VAL A 445 3.25 4.30 1.44
N PRO A 446 3.85 4.04 2.62
CA PRO A 446 5.26 3.67 2.68
C PRO A 446 5.43 2.31 1.98
N VAL A 447 6.29 2.24 0.96
CA VAL A 447 6.66 0.96 0.36
C VAL A 447 7.59 0.23 1.34
N SER A 448 7.41 -1.09 1.47
CA SER A 448 8.11 -2.04 2.39
C SER A 448 9.45 -1.57 2.98
N THR A 449 9.73 -1.99 4.22
CA THR A 449 10.96 -1.70 4.97
C THR A 449 12.28 -2.00 4.22
N GLU A 450 12.24 -2.88 3.22
CA GLU A 450 13.39 -3.24 2.37
C GLU A 450 13.81 -2.13 1.38
N LEU A 451 12.92 -1.19 1.06
CA LEU A 451 13.21 -0.01 0.23
C LEU A 451 13.62 1.23 1.06
N PHE A 452 13.91 1.03 2.35
CA PHE A 452 14.40 2.05 3.30
C PHE A 452 13.54 3.32 3.38
N GLY A 453 12.25 3.26 3.05
CA GLY A 453 11.35 4.42 3.04
C GLY A 453 11.70 5.49 2.01
N ARG A 454 12.56 5.18 1.03
CA ARG A 454 13.06 6.13 0.02
C ARG A 454 12.15 6.26 -1.20
N THR A 455 11.44 5.19 -1.53
CA THR A 455 10.35 5.19 -2.50
C THR A 455 9.03 5.28 -1.76
N LYS A 456 8.18 6.23 -2.16
CA LYS A 456 6.81 6.33 -1.67
C LYS A 456 5.83 5.92 -2.75
N ALA A 457 4.87 5.06 -2.40
CA ALA A 457 3.74 4.76 -3.26
C ALA A 457 2.66 5.83 -3.06
N ILE A 458 2.22 6.42 -4.15
CA ILE A 458 1.13 7.41 -4.18
C ILE A 458 -0.02 6.81 -4.97
N ALA A 459 -1.14 6.57 -4.29
CA ALA A 459 -2.34 6.05 -4.90
C ALA A 459 -3.34 7.19 -5.14
N PHE A 460 -3.78 7.35 -6.38
CA PHE A 460 -4.92 8.17 -6.76
C PHE A 460 -6.16 7.29 -6.79
N GLN A 461 -7.13 7.59 -5.93
CA GLN A 461 -8.31 6.77 -5.67
C GLN A 461 -9.59 7.60 -5.85
N PRO A 462 -10.75 7.00 -6.19
CA PRO A 462 -12.01 7.72 -6.18
C PRO A 462 -12.31 8.21 -4.76
N ARG A 463 -12.72 9.47 -4.58
CA ARG A 463 -13.05 9.97 -3.24
C ARG A 463 -14.30 9.29 -2.66
N TYR A 464 -15.31 9.06 -3.50
CA TYR A 464 -16.57 8.42 -3.10
C TYR A 464 -16.90 7.25 -4.03
N VAL A 465 -17.17 6.09 -3.44
CA VAL A 465 -17.68 4.92 -4.13
C VAL A 465 -19.08 4.64 -3.62
N ILE A 466 -20.08 4.64 -4.50
CA ILE A 466 -21.47 4.32 -4.16
C ILE A 466 -21.81 2.92 -4.66
N CYS A 467 -22.33 2.08 -3.77
CA CYS A 467 -22.62 0.67 -4.01
C CYS A 467 -24.09 0.37 -3.79
N ASN A 468 -24.71 -0.33 -4.74
CA ASN A 468 -26.08 -0.82 -4.59
C ASN A 468 -26.05 -2.30 -4.14
N ALA A 469 -26.39 -2.53 -2.87
CA ALA A 469 -26.64 -3.84 -2.29
C ALA A 469 -28.15 -4.10 -2.08
N CYS A 470 -29.03 -3.25 -2.60
CA CYS A 470 -30.46 -3.52 -2.69
C CYS A 470 -30.76 -4.59 -3.74
N SER A 471 -31.90 -5.24 -3.58
CA SER A 471 -32.46 -6.22 -4.54
C SER A 471 -32.89 -5.59 -5.87
N ASN A 472 -33.16 -4.29 -5.89
CA ASN A 472 -33.62 -3.57 -7.07
C ASN A 472 -32.54 -2.67 -7.65
N ASP A 473 -32.58 -2.50 -8.97
CA ASP A 473 -31.81 -1.48 -9.68
C ASP A 473 -32.29 -0.08 -9.27
N MET A 474 -31.39 0.90 -9.34
CA MET A 474 -31.72 2.27 -8.95
C MET A 474 -30.94 3.31 -9.75
N PHE A 475 -31.39 4.55 -9.65
CA PHE A 475 -30.69 5.72 -10.09
C PHE A 475 -30.22 6.55 -8.91
N TYR A 476 -29.08 7.20 -9.06
CA TYR A 476 -28.62 8.23 -8.13
C TYR A 476 -28.26 9.51 -8.88
N LYS A 477 -28.34 10.65 -8.19
CA LYS A 477 -27.92 11.95 -8.72
C LYS A 477 -27.54 12.92 -7.61
N GLN A 478 -26.84 14.00 -7.98
CA GLN A 478 -26.71 15.16 -7.11
C GLN A 478 -28.05 15.92 -7.06
N LYS A 479 -28.51 16.26 -5.85
CA LYS A 479 -29.72 17.05 -5.61
C LYS A 479 -29.68 18.34 -6.42
N GLY A 480 -30.78 18.63 -7.11
CA GLY A 480 -30.90 19.83 -7.94
C GLY A 480 -30.30 19.72 -9.35
N THR A 481 -29.69 18.59 -9.70
CA THR A 481 -29.22 18.33 -11.06
C THR A 481 -30.21 17.46 -11.86
N ARG A 482 -30.08 17.51 -13.20
CA ARG A 482 -30.96 16.77 -14.12
C ARG A 482 -30.41 15.38 -14.46
N PHE A 483 -29.09 15.23 -14.51
CA PHE A 483 -28.45 14.00 -14.93
C PHE A 483 -28.39 13.00 -13.77
N SER A 484 -28.93 11.80 -14.00
CA SER A 484 -28.84 10.67 -13.07
C SER A 484 -28.01 9.55 -13.68
N LYS A 485 -27.34 8.79 -12.82
CA LYS A 485 -26.58 7.60 -13.20
C LYS A 485 -27.35 6.36 -12.76
N HIS A 486 -27.39 5.35 -13.63
CA HIS A 486 -27.95 4.05 -13.31
C HIS A 486 -26.95 3.25 -12.46
N LEU A 487 -27.47 2.49 -11.49
CA LEU A 487 -26.69 1.68 -10.57
C LEU A 487 -27.46 0.37 -10.32
N SER A 488 -27.08 -0.66 -11.07
CA SER A 488 -27.73 -1.98 -10.99
C SER A 488 -27.44 -2.67 -9.66
N SER A 489 -28.29 -3.61 -9.25
CA SER A 489 -28.10 -4.41 -8.05
C SER A 489 -26.74 -5.13 -8.07
N GLY A 490 -26.01 -5.05 -6.95
CA GLY A 490 -24.65 -5.58 -6.79
C GLY A 490 -23.55 -4.74 -7.43
N GLN A 491 -23.87 -3.65 -8.14
CA GLN A 491 -22.86 -2.80 -8.78
C GLN A 491 -22.42 -1.63 -7.91
N HIS A 492 -21.30 -1.04 -8.29
CA HIS A 492 -20.76 0.18 -7.71
C HIS A 492 -20.43 1.20 -8.80
N SER A 493 -20.31 2.46 -8.41
CA SER A 493 -19.93 3.55 -9.29
C SER A 493 -19.16 4.62 -8.53
N PHE A 494 -18.38 5.43 -9.25
CA PHE A 494 -17.67 6.56 -8.67
C PHE A 494 -18.55 7.81 -8.70
N LEU A 495 -18.71 8.42 -7.52
CA LEU A 495 -19.49 9.63 -7.34
C LEU A 495 -18.58 10.86 -7.47
N HIS A 496 -18.96 11.76 -8.38
CA HIS A 496 -18.28 13.02 -8.66
C HIS A 496 -19.25 14.19 -8.50
N TRP A 497 -18.71 15.41 -8.45
CA TRP A 497 -19.51 16.62 -8.27
C TRP A 497 -20.10 17.06 -9.61
N ALA A 498 -21.40 16.85 -9.82
CA ALA A 498 -22.02 17.17 -11.11
C ALA A 498 -22.20 18.68 -11.33
N ASP A 499 -22.40 19.45 -10.26
CA ASP A 499 -22.51 20.91 -10.27
C ASP A 499 -21.88 21.50 -9.00
N THR A 500 -20.70 22.12 -9.12
CA THR A 500 -19.95 22.71 -8.02
C THR A 500 -20.57 23.98 -7.46
N ALA A 501 -21.57 24.58 -8.11
CA ALA A 501 -22.31 25.72 -7.57
C ALA A 501 -23.35 25.31 -6.51
N ARG A 502 -23.58 24.00 -6.35
CA ARG A 502 -24.54 23.41 -5.39
C ARG A 502 -23.81 22.46 -4.46
N GLU A 503 -24.36 22.27 -3.26
CA GLU A 503 -23.85 21.26 -2.32
C GLU A 503 -23.92 19.85 -2.94
N LEU A 504 -22.95 18.99 -2.58
CA LEU A 504 -22.91 17.59 -2.99
C LEU A 504 -23.84 16.75 -2.09
N LEU A 505 -25.14 16.92 -2.31
CA LEU A 505 -26.19 16.10 -1.70
C LEU A 505 -26.62 15.01 -2.69
N VAL A 506 -26.72 13.75 -2.24
CA VAL A 506 -27.08 12.63 -3.11
C VAL A 506 -28.53 12.23 -2.85
N SER A 507 -29.30 12.06 -3.93
CA SER A 507 -30.66 11.49 -3.88
C SER A 507 -30.70 10.22 -4.74
N ILE A 508 -31.51 9.25 -4.33
CA ILE A 508 -31.66 7.96 -5.01
C ILE A 508 -33.12 7.70 -5.41
N ARG A 509 -33.34 6.79 -6.36
CA ARG A 509 -34.66 6.39 -6.84
C ARG A 509 -34.61 4.98 -7.40
N PHE A 510 -35.53 4.09 -7.04
CA PHE A 510 -35.63 2.78 -7.69
C PHE A 510 -35.90 2.90 -9.18
N ASP A 511 -35.34 1.97 -9.96
CA ASP A 511 -35.66 1.85 -11.38
C ASP A 511 -37.01 1.15 -11.53
N GLY A 512 -38.07 1.94 -11.71
CA GLY A 512 -39.41 1.43 -11.94
C GLY A 512 -40.47 2.53 -12.06
N PRO A 513 -41.67 2.18 -12.55
CA PRO A 513 -42.75 3.13 -12.76
C PRO A 513 -43.29 3.70 -11.43
N GLY A 514 -43.54 5.00 -11.41
CA GLY A 514 -44.16 5.69 -10.26
C GLY A 514 -43.20 5.99 -9.10
N TRP A 515 -41.96 5.52 -9.10
CA TRP A 515 -40.99 5.84 -8.04
C TRP A 515 -40.53 7.29 -8.12
N GLN A 516 -40.49 7.94 -6.95
CA GLN A 516 -40.04 9.31 -6.76
C GLN A 516 -38.62 9.35 -6.19
N TRP A 517 -37.93 10.46 -6.43
CA TRP A 517 -36.62 10.71 -5.82
C TRP A 517 -36.75 10.79 -4.29
N SER A 518 -35.83 10.15 -3.59
CA SER A 518 -35.72 10.22 -2.14
C SER A 518 -35.33 11.61 -1.66
N GLY A 519 -35.44 11.82 -0.35
CA GLY A 519 -34.65 12.81 0.36
C GLY A 519 -33.15 12.60 0.15
N SER A 520 -32.36 13.60 0.50
CA SER A 520 -30.94 13.61 0.21
C SER A 520 -30.11 13.27 1.43
N PHE A 521 -28.89 12.81 1.20
CA PHE A 521 -27.89 12.57 2.25
C PHE A 521 -26.54 13.16 1.85
N PHE A 522 -25.69 13.41 2.84
CA PHE A 522 -24.32 13.88 2.63
C PHE A 522 -23.38 12.68 2.48
N PRO A 523 -22.59 12.61 1.40
CA PRO A 523 -21.59 11.55 1.25
C PRO A 523 -20.41 11.69 2.22
N ASP A 524 -20.23 12.86 2.87
CA ASP A 524 -19.17 13.08 3.88
C ASP A 524 -19.61 12.81 5.32
N ARG A 525 -20.91 12.64 5.59
CA ARG A 525 -21.39 12.35 6.95
C ARG A 525 -21.29 10.86 7.19
N LEU A 526 -20.21 10.44 7.86
CA LEU A 526 -20.00 9.06 8.28
C LEU A 526 -21.12 8.58 9.21
N GLY A 527 -21.43 7.28 9.12
CA GLY A 527 -22.46 6.60 9.89
C GLY A 527 -23.66 6.19 9.03
N ASP A 528 -24.72 5.81 9.73
CA ASP A 528 -25.94 5.29 9.10
C ASP A 528 -26.99 6.39 8.93
N ALA A 529 -27.61 6.40 7.77
CA ALA A 529 -28.81 7.17 7.49
C ALA A 529 -29.85 6.25 6.85
N GLN A 530 -31.10 6.71 6.85
CA GLN A 530 -32.17 6.07 6.10
C GLN A 530 -32.81 7.10 5.18
N VAL A 531 -33.15 6.65 3.97
CA VAL A 531 -33.89 7.46 3.00
C VAL A 531 -35.19 6.78 2.62
N LYS A 532 -36.25 7.59 2.54
CA LYS A 532 -37.59 7.14 2.19
C LYS A 532 -37.78 7.16 0.68
N MET A 533 -38.19 6.01 0.13
CA MET A 533 -38.48 5.79 -1.29
C MET A 533 -39.98 5.71 -1.47
N ARG A 534 -40.59 6.62 -2.24
CA ARG A 534 -42.04 6.66 -2.44
C ARG A 534 -42.42 6.26 -3.85
N ASN A 535 -43.51 5.51 -3.98
CA ASN A 535 -44.15 5.26 -5.24
C ASN A 535 -45.49 5.99 -5.31
N SER A 536 -45.59 7.02 -6.17
CA SER A 536 -46.81 7.84 -6.27
C SER A 536 -47.97 7.12 -6.95
N ALA A 537 -47.70 6.06 -7.72
CA ALA A 537 -48.74 5.31 -8.42
C ALA A 537 -49.42 4.26 -7.53
N SER A 538 -48.63 3.60 -6.66
CA SER A 538 -49.14 2.56 -5.75
C SER A 538 -49.35 3.03 -4.31
N GLY A 539 -48.80 4.19 -3.92
CA GLY A 539 -48.80 4.68 -2.54
C GLY A 539 -47.81 3.95 -1.61
N VAL A 540 -47.04 2.99 -2.13
CA VAL A 540 -46.07 2.21 -1.35
C VAL A 540 -44.86 3.08 -0.98
N SER A 541 -44.35 2.88 0.24
CA SER A 541 -43.13 3.51 0.74
C SER A 541 -42.16 2.45 1.25
N ASN A 542 -40.92 2.49 0.78
CA ASN A 542 -39.83 1.62 1.23
C ASN A 542 -38.73 2.45 1.88
N MET A 543 -38.00 1.85 2.82
CA MET A 543 -36.82 2.45 3.43
C MET A 543 -35.56 1.82 2.86
N VAL A 544 -34.59 2.66 2.50
CA VAL A 544 -33.26 2.23 2.08
C VAL A 544 -32.27 2.76 3.11
N ARG A 545 -31.43 1.86 3.63
CA ARG A 545 -30.34 2.21 4.52
C ARG A 545 -29.14 2.68 3.71
N VAL A 546 -28.55 3.78 4.15
CA VAL A 546 -27.36 4.40 3.56
C VAL A 546 -26.27 4.36 4.63
N GLU A 547 -25.29 3.50 4.46
CA GLU A 547 -24.14 3.40 5.36
C GLU A 547 -22.96 4.13 4.72
N VAL A 548 -22.44 5.15 5.38
CA VAL A 548 -21.31 5.94 4.91
C VAL A 548 -20.11 5.66 5.79
N GLN A 549 -19.06 5.06 5.23
CA GLN A 549 -17.88 4.63 5.98
C GLN A 549 -16.60 4.86 5.19
N ASN A 550 -15.46 4.94 5.89
CA ASN A 550 -14.17 4.94 5.20
C ASN A 550 -13.90 3.53 4.63
N ALA A 551 -13.23 3.47 3.48
CA ALA A 551 -12.96 2.22 2.77
C ALA A 551 -11.50 2.06 2.39
N ASP A 552 -10.97 0.86 2.58
CA ASP A 552 -9.70 0.46 2.02
C ASP A 552 -9.92 -0.04 0.57
N ILE A 553 -9.21 0.57 -0.39
CA ILE A 553 -9.03 -0.01 -1.71
C ILE A 553 -7.69 -0.74 -1.66
N ASP A 554 -7.72 -2.07 -1.71
CA ASP A 554 -6.52 -2.89 -1.80
C ASP A 554 -5.86 -2.66 -3.18
N MET A 555 -4.58 -2.31 -3.19
CA MET A 555 -3.84 -2.08 -4.44
C MET A 555 -3.62 -3.37 -5.24
N HIS A 556 -3.71 -4.52 -4.56
CA HIS A 556 -3.47 -5.86 -5.14
C HIS A 556 -4.76 -6.64 -5.41
N SER A 557 -5.93 -6.15 -4.96
CA SER A 557 -7.20 -6.79 -5.26
C SER A 557 -8.27 -5.78 -5.66
N LYS A 558 -9.07 -6.13 -6.68
CA LYS A 558 -10.21 -5.32 -7.14
C LYS A 558 -11.37 -5.27 -6.12
N LYS A 559 -11.11 -5.60 -4.84
CA LYS A 559 -12.11 -5.70 -3.78
C LYS A 559 -12.06 -4.44 -2.93
N ILE A 560 -13.23 -3.85 -2.71
CA ILE A 560 -13.44 -2.72 -1.81
C ILE A 560 -13.99 -3.30 -0.51
N ALA A 561 -13.29 -3.12 0.60
CA ALA A 561 -13.74 -3.56 1.91
C ALA A 561 -13.90 -2.36 2.83
N GLY A 562 -15.04 -2.29 3.54
CA GLY A 562 -15.24 -1.31 4.60
C GLY A 562 -14.37 -1.65 5.80
N ARG A 563 -13.64 -0.66 6.35
CA ARG A 563 -12.85 -0.85 7.57
C ARG A 563 -12.81 0.43 8.39
N ASN A 564 -12.98 0.29 9.70
CA ASN A 564 -13.15 1.44 10.61
C ASN A 564 -11.87 2.28 10.83
N ASN A 565 -10.71 1.87 10.30
CA ASN A 565 -9.39 2.49 10.57
C ASN A 565 -8.58 2.83 9.30
N SER A 566 -9.19 2.94 8.13
CA SER A 566 -8.47 3.18 6.86
C SER A 566 -8.01 4.63 6.68
N THR A 567 -6.74 4.83 6.31
CA THR A 567 -6.13 6.14 5.99
C THR A 567 -6.15 6.46 4.48
N THR A 568 -6.99 5.81 3.69
CA THR A 568 -7.04 5.87 2.22
C THR A 568 -7.79 7.08 1.66
N GLY A 569 -8.44 7.87 2.53
CA GLY A 569 -9.24 9.01 2.12
C GLY A 569 -10.42 8.68 1.20
N THR A 570 -10.75 7.40 0.99
CA THR A 570 -11.90 6.97 0.17
C THR A 570 -13.09 6.67 1.06
N ILE A 571 -14.27 7.14 0.67
CA ILE A 571 -15.54 6.90 1.38
C ILE A 571 -16.41 5.96 0.57
N LEU A 572 -16.85 4.87 1.20
CA LEU A 572 -17.82 3.93 0.68
C LEU A 572 -19.22 4.31 1.18
N ILE A 573 -20.15 4.41 0.24
CA ILE A 573 -21.58 4.62 0.47
C ILE A 573 -22.29 3.32 0.08
N LEU A 574 -22.74 2.55 1.07
CA LEU A 574 -23.46 1.30 0.85
C LEU A 574 -24.96 1.55 0.96
N LEU A 575 -25.68 1.26 -0.13
CA LEU A 575 -27.14 1.32 -0.18
C LEU A 575 -27.69 -0.10 -0.01
N SER A 576 -28.51 -0.33 1.00
CA SER A 576 -29.08 -1.66 1.27
C SER A 576 -30.57 -1.59 1.58
N ASP A 577 -31.29 -2.68 1.24
CA ASP A 577 -32.69 -2.82 1.60
C ASP A 577 -32.82 -2.85 3.12
N ASP A 578 -33.68 -2.00 3.68
CA ASP A 578 -33.96 -2.04 5.11
C ASP A 578 -34.96 -3.16 5.42
N LYS A 579 -34.43 -4.38 5.61
CA LYS A 579 -35.22 -5.56 5.95
C LYS A 579 -35.86 -5.49 7.33
N THR A 580 -35.41 -4.58 8.20
CA THR A 580 -35.97 -4.43 9.54
C THR A 580 -37.33 -3.74 9.51
N GLY A 581 -37.60 -2.97 8.45
CA GLY A 581 -38.80 -2.14 8.35
C GLY A 581 -38.86 -1.07 9.45
N PHE A 582 -37.74 -0.78 10.11
CA PHE A 582 -37.71 0.16 11.23
C PHE A 582 -37.89 1.59 10.73
N VAL A 583 -38.94 2.23 11.24
CA VAL A 583 -39.27 3.62 10.98
C VAL A 583 -39.17 4.40 12.31
N PRO A 584 -38.31 5.42 12.42
CA PRO A 584 -37.90 5.97 13.72
C PRO A 584 -39.01 6.73 14.47
N TYR A 585 -40.07 7.14 13.79
CA TYR A 585 -41.16 7.91 14.38
C TYR A 585 -42.52 7.26 14.11
N ARG A 586 -43.46 7.48 15.03
CA ARG A 586 -44.89 7.13 14.87
C ARG A 586 -45.74 8.34 15.27
N ILE A 587 -46.80 8.59 14.52
CA ILE A 587 -47.69 9.72 14.75
C ILE A 587 -49.08 9.15 14.99
N ASP A 588 -49.56 9.32 16.22
CA ASP A 588 -50.82 8.78 16.69
C ASP A 588 -51.87 9.91 16.76
N ASN A 589 -52.87 9.83 15.88
CA ASN A 589 -53.97 10.78 15.85
C ASN A 589 -55.17 10.21 16.60
N PHE A 590 -55.35 10.60 17.87
CA PHE A 590 -56.53 10.28 18.69
C PHE A 590 -57.61 11.36 18.64
N SER A 591 -57.50 12.31 17.71
CA SER A 591 -58.50 13.35 17.51
C SER A 591 -59.55 12.94 16.47
N LEU A 592 -60.66 13.69 16.45
CA LEU A 592 -61.70 13.58 15.42
C LEU A 592 -61.30 14.28 14.10
N GLU A 593 -60.16 14.97 14.06
CA GLU A 593 -59.72 15.72 12.88
C GLU A 593 -58.80 14.91 11.99
N LYS A 594 -58.92 15.16 10.69
CA LYS A 594 -57.91 14.74 9.72
C LYS A 594 -56.69 15.65 9.90
N LEU A 595 -55.52 15.07 10.09
CA LEU A 595 -54.28 15.83 10.23
C LEU A 595 -53.48 15.78 8.94
N ARG A 596 -52.94 16.92 8.54
CA ARG A 596 -51.92 17.03 7.52
C ARG A 596 -50.60 17.35 8.20
N ILE A 597 -49.61 16.52 7.91
CA ILE A 597 -48.28 16.62 8.49
C ILE A 597 -47.23 16.67 7.38
N TYR A 598 -46.19 17.44 7.61
CA TYR A 598 -45.05 17.53 6.70
C TYR A 598 -43.81 18.04 7.44
N GLN A 599 -42.63 17.66 6.96
CA GLN A 599 -41.38 18.21 7.46
C GLN A 599 -41.25 19.70 7.09
N GLN A 600 -40.69 20.51 7.99
CA GLN A 600 -40.38 21.91 7.70
C GLN A 600 -39.53 22.02 6.42
N ARG A 601 -39.95 22.88 5.47
CA ARG A 601 -39.38 23.04 4.11
C ARG A 601 -39.73 21.91 3.12
N CYS A 602 -40.71 21.06 3.44
CA CYS A 602 -41.24 20.01 2.58
C CYS A 602 -42.76 20.14 2.41
N GLU A 603 -43.29 21.35 2.22
CA GLU A 603 -44.73 21.65 2.15
C GLU A 603 -45.46 20.91 1.00
N SER A 604 -44.72 20.52 -0.04
CA SER A 604 -45.23 19.80 -1.20
C SER A 604 -45.40 18.29 -0.97
N ILE A 605 -44.83 17.75 0.11
CA ILE A 605 -44.92 16.33 0.45
C ILE A 605 -45.79 16.20 1.70
N GLU A 606 -47.07 15.93 1.49
CA GLU A 606 -48.02 15.78 2.59
C GLU A 606 -48.19 14.31 2.99
N THR A 607 -48.24 14.08 4.29
CA THR A 607 -48.75 12.83 4.85
C THR A 607 -50.05 13.14 5.59
N ILE A 608 -51.08 12.34 5.33
CA ILE A 608 -52.38 12.48 5.98
C ILE A 608 -52.50 11.42 7.06
N VAL A 609 -52.83 11.85 8.27
CA VAL A 609 -53.16 10.95 9.38
C VAL A 609 -54.64 11.09 9.68
N TYR A 610 -55.38 10.00 9.47
CA TYR A 610 -56.83 10.00 9.66
C TYR A 610 -57.21 9.94 11.15
N PRO A 611 -58.43 10.35 11.52
CA PRO A 611 -58.92 10.23 12.89
C PRO A 611 -58.77 8.81 13.44
N TYR A 612 -58.29 8.69 14.68
CA TYR A 612 -58.06 7.42 15.38
C TYR A 612 -57.15 6.43 14.63
N THR A 613 -56.16 6.96 13.91
CA THR A 613 -55.15 6.14 13.22
C THR A 613 -53.73 6.53 13.60
N SER A 614 -52.84 5.56 13.45
CA SER A 614 -51.40 5.72 13.63
C SER A 614 -50.70 5.68 12.29
N CYS A 615 -49.68 6.52 12.12
CA CYS A 615 -48.86 6.58 10.91
C CYS A 615 -47.37 6.43 11.27
N GLN A 616 -46.69 5.45 10.67
CA GLN A 616 -45.24 5.37 10.73
C GLN A 616 -44.62 6.50 9.90
N TYR A 617 -43.64 7.18 10.47
CA TYR A 617 -43.07 8.38 9.89
C TYR A 617 -41.53 8.38 9.90
N ALA A 618 -40.96 8.74 8.76
CA ALA A 618 -39.54 9.03 8.58
C ALA A 618 -39.42 10.36 7.85
N TRP A 619 -38.31 11.07 8.09
CA TRP A 619 -38.06 12.37 7.48
C TRP A 619 -38.02 12.29 5.96
N ASP A 620 -38.72 13.23 5.33
CA ASP A 620 -38.80 13.41 3.89
C ASP A 620 -37.45 13.79 3.28
N GLU A 621 -36.77 14.70 3.95
CA GLU A 621 -35.47 15.20 3.60
C GLU A 621 -34.59 15.14 4.86
N PRO A 622 -33.82 14.05 5.05
CA PRO A 622 -33.01 13.84 6.25
C PRO A 622 -32.01 14.98 6.52
N CYS A 623 -31.60 15.72 5.50
CA CYS A 623 -30.69 16.86 5.63
C CYS A 623 -31.39 18.18 5.99
N TYR A 624 -32.72 18.24 5.97
CA TYR A 624 -33.48 19.42 6.44
C TYR A 624 -33.70 19.34 7.95
N PRO A 625 -34.12 20.46 8.59
CA PRO A 625 -34.43 20.45 10.01
C PRO A 625 -35.46 19.36 10.37
N HIS A 626 -35.19 18.61 11.44
CA HIS A 626 -36.07 17.55 11.97
C HIS A 626 -37.22 18.16 12.79
N ARG A 627 -38.02 18.99 12.11
CA ARG A 627 -39.19 19.68 12.66
C ARG A 627 -40.42 19.31 11.86
N LEU A 628 -41.43 18.81 12.53
CA LEU A 628 -42.71 18.43 11.94
C LEU A 628 -43.70 19.58 12.07
N ILE A 629 -44.38 19.93 10.98
CA ILE A 629 -45.51 20.85 11.00
C ILE A 629 -46.78 20.02 10.97
N VAL A 630 -47.71 20.34 11.87
CA VAL A 630 -49.02 19.69 11.98
C VAL A 630 -50.09 20.73 11.72
N GLU A 631 -51.04 20.43 10.85
CA GLU A 631 -52.17 21.30 10.54
C GLU A 631 -53.46 20.51 10.34
N VAL A 632 -54.59 21.19 10.59
CA VAL A 632 -55.91 20.68 10.18
C VAL A 632 -56.20 21.24 8.79
N PRO A 633 -56.36 20.39 7.75
CA PRO A 633 -56.59 20.84 6.38
C PRO A 633 -57.75 21.82 6.29
N GLY A 634 -57.51 22.99 5.68
CA GLY A 634 -58.52 24.03 5.48
C GLY A 634 -58.80 24.91 6.70
N GLU A 635 -58.15 24.68 7.85
CA GLU A 635 -58.33 25.47 9.07
C GLU A 635 -57.06 26.25 9.45
N ARG A 636 -56.22 25.69 10.32
CA ARG A 636 -55.03 26.38 10.85
C ARG A 636 -53.91 25.37 11.15
N SER A 637 -52.67 25.85 11.07
CA SER A 637 -51.52 25.12 11.60
C SER A 637 -51.62 25.00 13.13
N LEU A 638 -51.52 23.77 13.63
CA LEU A 638 -51.52 23.47 15.05
C LEU A 638 -50.18 23.80 15.69
N GLY A 639 -49.09 23.67 14.95
CA GLY A 639 -47.77 24.08 15.41
C GLY A 639 -46.62 23.43 14.66
N THR A 640 -45.40 23.73 15.12
CA THR A 640 -44.16 23.11 14.68
C THR A 640 -43.52 22.39 15.86
N TYR A 641 -43.24 21.10 15.71
CA TYR A 641 -42.78 20.22 16.78
C TYR A 641 -41.43 19.60 16.42
N SER A 642 -40.50 19.60 17.37
CA SER A 642 -39.22 18.89 17.24
C SER A 642 -39.40 17.48 17.76
N LEU A 643 -39.28 16.46 16.90
CA LEU A 643 -39.45 15.06 17.35
C LEU A 643 -38.29 14.59 18.21
N ASP A 644 -37.18 15.32 18.21
CA ASP A 644 -36.01 14.94 18.99
C ASP A 644 -36.01 15.43 20.43
N VAL A 645 -36.89 16.36 20.75
CA VAL A 645 -37.03 16.92 22.10
C VAL A 645 -38.32 16.39 22.69
N LEU A 646 -38.22 15.64 23.78
CA LEU A 646 -39.39 15.21 24.53
C LEU A 646 -40.12 16.46 25.05
N SER A 647 -41.43 16.52 24.86
CA SER A 647 -42.24 17.65 25.26
C SER A 647 -43.51 17.14 25.92
N ASP A 648 -43.79 17.70 27.10
CA ASP A 648 -45.06 17.53 27.77
C ASP A 648 -46.15 18.38 27.08
N ASP A 649 -47.41 17.97 27.29
CA ASP A 649 -48.64 18.45 26.66
C ASP A 649 -48.64 19.94 26.26
N VAL A 650 -48.45 20.19 24.96
CA VAL A 650 -48.69 21.49 24.34
C VAL A 650 -50.16 21.57 23.95
N HIS A 651 -50.91 22.43 24.65
CA HIS A 651 -52.32 22.65 24.35
C HIS A 651 -52.52 23.70 23.25
N VAL A 652 -53.23 23.32 22.20
CA VAL A 652 -53.57 24.20 21.07
C VAL A 652 -55.08 24.23 20.91
N ALA A 653 -55.67 25.42 20.85
CA ALA A 653 -57.11 25.60 20.63
C ALA A 653 -57.38 26.04 19.19
N LEU A 654 -58.25 25.31 18.49
CA LEU A 654 -58.87 25.77 17.25
C LEU A 654 -60.16 26.52 17.60
N PRO A 655 -60.31 27.78 17.15
CA PRO A 655 -61.49 28.58 17.41
C PRO A 655 -62.74 27.97 16.76
N SER A 656 -63.92 28.28 17.30
CA SER A 656 -65.19 27.85 16.74
C SER A 656 -65.39 28.38 15.32
N THR A 657 -65.81 27.51 14.42
CA THR A 657 -66.27 27.83 13.06
C THR A 657 -67.80 27.60 12.99
N PRO A 658 -68.52 28.14 11.99
CA PRO A 658 -69.96 27.89 11.86
C PRO A 658 -70.34 26.40 11.75
N GLU A 659 -69.40 25.53 11.36
CA GLU A 659 -69.62 24.10 11.20
C GLU A 659 -69.12 23.27 12.41
N LYS A 660 -68.17 23.79 13.21
CA LYS A 660 -67.48 23.03 14.27
C LYS A 660 -67.23 23.90 15.50
N ALA A 661 -67.56 23.37 16.68
CA ALA A 661 -67.28 24.01 17.97
C ALA A 661 -65.76 24.20 18.23
N GLU A 662 -65.42 25.01 19.25
CA GLU A 662 -64.05 25.16 19.73
C GLU A 662 -63.47 23.79 20.11
N ARG A 663 -62.26 23.48 19.62
CA ARG A 663 -61.59 22.19 19.83
C ARG A 663 -60.22 22.43 20.45
N LYS A 664 -59.90 21.71 21.52
CA LYS A 664 -58.59 21.77 22.19
C LYS A 664 -57.84 20.46 21.95
N PHE A 665 -56.62 20.57 21.46
CA PHE A 665 -55.71 19.47 21.20
C PHE A 665 -54.60 19.50 22.25
N GLY A 666 -54.32 18.36 22.88
CA GLY A 666 -53.06 18.12 23.60
C GLY A 666 -52.10 17.43 22.65
N ILE A 667 -50.93 18.01 22.44
CA ILE A 667 -49.86 17.43 21.62
C ILE A 667 -48.65 17.18 22.51
N SER A 668 -48.22 15.93 22.61
CA SER A 668 -47.04 15.54 23.38
C SER A 668 -46.12 14.65 22.55
N VAL A 669 -44.82 14.70 22.86
CA VAL A 669 -43.78 13.90 22.21
C VAL A 669 -43.13 13.02 23.26
N HIS A 670 -43.31 11.71 23.15
CA HIS A 670 -42.77 10.74 24.09
C HIS A 670 -41.96 9.66 23.38
N ALA A 671 -41.12 8.94 24.13
CA ALA A 671 -40.37 7.80 23.60
C ALA A 671 -41.06 6.49 24.01
N GLU A 672 -41.27 5.59 23.04
CA GLU A 672 -41.78 4.23 23.24
C GLU A 672 -40.70 3.24 22.74
N GLY A 673 -39.83 2.81 23.65
CA GLY A 673 -38.65 2.02 23.29
C GLY A 673 -37.71 2.79 22.36
N ALA A 674 -37.48 2.25 21.15
CA ALA A 674 -36.64 2.88 20.13
C ALA A 674 -37.39 3.87 19.22
N ILE A 675 -38.72 3.97 19.34
CA ILE A 675 -39.58 4.82 18.49
C ILE A 675 -39.95 6.08 19.27
N LYS A 676 -39.92 7.24 18.62
CA LYS A 676 -40.48 8.47 19.19
C LYS A 676 -41.90 8.67 18.66
N VAL A 677 -42.84 8.88 19.56
CA VAL A 677 -44.27 8.93 19.28
C VAL A 677 -44.77 10.35 19.53
N ILE A 678 -45.49 10.91 18.56
CA ILE A 678 -46.32 12.09 18.79
C ILE A 678 -47.72 11.62 19.14
N PHE A 679 -48.17 12.01 20.32
CA PHE A 679 -49.55 11.85 20.75
C PHE A 679 -50.32 13.12 20.49
N GLN A 680 -51.45 13.00 19.78
CA GLN A 680 -52.38 14.10 19.65
C GLN A 680 -53.80 13.63 20.00
N GLY A 681 -54.31 14.09 21.14
CA GLY A 681 -55.65 13.75 21.64
C GLY A 681 -56.44 14.97 22.10
N PRO A 682 -57.77 14.86 22.22
CA PRO A 682 -58.54 15.84 22.99
C PRO A 682 -58.07 15.84 24.44
N VAL A 683 -58.04 17.01 25.09
CA VAL A 683 -57.55 17.20 26.49
C VAL A 683 -58.20 16.26 27.52
N ALA A 684 -59.28 15.56 27.15
CA ALA A 684 -60.03 14.64 27.99
C ALA A 684 -59.53 13.18 27.97
N ILE A 685 -58.63 12.77 27.07
CA ILE A 685 -58.15 11.37 27.00
C ILE A 685 -56.73 11.29 27.56
N LYS A 686 -56.65 11.03 28.87
CA LYS A 686 -55.47 10.44 29.50
C LYS A 686 -55.47 8.94 29.19
N ILE A 687 -54.34 8.41 28.71
CA ILE A 687 -53.99 6.99 28.85
C ILE A 687 -52.79 6.92 29.78
#